data_AF-A0A8C2HZW7-F1
#
_entry.id   AF-A0A8C2HZW7-F1
#
_cell.length_a   1.000
_cell.length_b   1.000
_cell.length_c   1.000
_cell.angle_alpha   90.00
_cell.angle_beta   90.00
_cell.angle_gamma   90.00
#
_symmetry.space_group_name_H-M   'P 1'
#
loop_
_entity.id
_entity.type
_entity.pdbx_description
1 polymer ?
#
loop_
_entity_poly.entity_id
_entity_poly.type
_entity_poly.pdbx_seq_one_letter_code
_entity_poly.pdbx_strand_id
1 'polypeptide(L)'
;MKLALHLINLILLALVQAQSESQQPKIQLRLAGNKRKHYEGRLEVFYNNEWGTICDDDFSILAAQVACRELGFLGAVSWSPSAKFGQGEGRIWLDNVHCTGREKSLAECPSNGFGVSDCRHSEDVGVICNQKRIPGHRFINTMNNNVETLEERVEEIRIRPISSHLKRIPVTEGYVEIKERGKWRQICDEEWTPLNNRVVCGMYGFPGEKNYNNKVYKSLSMRKKKNYWGFSVNCTGNEAHLSSCRLGKPLERKRNGTCGRGLPVVVSCVPGRAFAPSSSTGFRKQPLVRLRGGSNIGEGRVEVLKNGVWGTVCDDNWNLRAATIVCRELGFGSAKEALTGAKLGQGMGPVHMNEVECSGFEKSLTDCYFNNDALGCSHEEDAAVRCNIPAMGFQKRIRLSGGRNPYEGRVEVLTEKNGSLVWGTVCSENWGMVEAMVVCRQLGLGFASYAFQETWYWAGDASADNVVMSGVRCSGTEMSLPQCLHHGKHISCPKGGGRFAAGVSCSDSAPDLVLNAQLVEHTTYLEDRPMYALQCALEENCLSSTAKKNDHSSYRRLLRFSSQIHNVGRSDFRPKLGYHAWTWHECHRHYHSMEVFTHYDLLSLNGTKVAEGHKASFCLEDTQCDEGIQKRYVCANFGEQGITVGCWDTYRHDIDCQWIDITDVKPGDYIFQVVINPNYDVAESDYSNNIMKCKCRYDGYRIWMYHCHTGDSDMNEYPGMSNQLHFR
;
A
#
# COMPACT_ATOMS: atom_id res chain seq x y z
N MET A 1 51.00 40.40 -16.67
CA MET A 1 51.33 40.27 -15.23
C MET A 1 50.13 40.46 -14.28
N LYS A 2 49.20 41.41 -14.50
CA LYS A 2 48.02 41.59 -13.61
C LYS A 2 46.99 40.44 -13.64
N LEU A 3 46.82 39.73 -14.77
CA LEU A 3 45.94 38.55 -14.84
C LEU A 3 46.50 37.32 -14.08
N ALA A 4 47.82 37.15 -14.05
CA ALA A 4 48.46 36.01 -13.39
C ALA A 4 48.38 36.10 -11.86
N LEU A 5 48.53 37.31 -11.28
CA LEU A 5 48.33 37.50 -9.85
C LEU A 5 46.88 37.31 -9.41
N HIS A 6 45.90 37.62 -10.27
CA HIS A 6 44.48 37.43 -9.94
C HIS A 6 44.08 35.94 -9.96
N LEU A 7 44.62 35.15 -10.89
CA LEU A 7 44.42 33.70 -10.89
C LEU A 7 45.10 33.02 -9.69
N ILE A 8 46.30 33.47 -9.29
CA ILE A 8 47.01 32.89 -8.14
C ILE A 8 46.26 33.19 -6.84
N ASN A 9 45.72 34.40 -6.66
CA ASN A 9 44.90 34.72 -5.49
C ASN A 9 43.55 33.98 -5.46
N LEU A 10 42.90 33.76 -6.61
CA LEU A 10 41.69 32.92 -6.67
C LEU A 10 41.97 31.44 -6.35
N ILE A 11 43.11 30.92 -6.79
CA ILE A 11 43.52 29.53 -6.51
C ILE A 11 43.94 29.37 -5.04
N LEU A 12 44.58 30.36 -4.42
CA LEU A 12 44.88 30.35 -2.99
C LEU A 12 43.62 30.51 -2.12
N LEU A 13 42.64 31.32 -2.52
CA LEU A 13 41.33 31.39 -1.85
C LEU A 13 40.53 30.09 -1.98
N ALA A 14 40.61 29.41 -3.15
CA ALA A 14 39.99 28.11 -3.36
C ALA A 14 40.70 26.97 -2.60
N LEU A 15 42.03 27.04 -2.43
CA LEU A 15 42.81 26.05 -1.67
C LEU A 15 42.69 26.25 -0.15
N VAL A 16 42.43 27.47 0.34
CA VAL A 16 42.14 27.73 1.75
C VAL A 16 40.69 27.37 2.13
N GLN A 17 39.76 27.34 1.16
CA GLN A 17 38.38 26.87 1.37
C GLN A 17 38.19 25.35 1.21
N ALA A 18 39.23 24.60 0.82
CA ALA A 18 39.17 23.15 0.63
C ALA A 18 39.73 22.32 1.81
N GLN A 19 39.87 22.92 2.99
CA GLN A 19 40.21 22.23 4.24
C GLN A 19 39.27 22.68 5.36
N SER A 20 38.08 22.07 5.42
CA SER A 20 37.22 21.88 6.61
C SER A 20 35.78 21.58 6.20
N GLU A 21 35.53 20.50 5.44
CA GLU A 21 34.24 19.80 5.60
C GLU A 21 34.41 18.90 6.82
N SER A 22 33.99 19.38 7.99
CA SER A 22 33.83 18.54 9.17
C SER A 22 32.86 17.41 8.78
N GLN A 23 33.31 16.16 8.76
CA GLN A 23 32.41 15.01 8.72
C GLN A 23 31.57 15.02 9.99
N GLN A 24 30.36 15.56 9.88
CA GLN A 24 29.42 15.63 10.99
C GLN A 24 28.97 14.21 11.38
N PRO A 25 28.86 13.91 12.68
CA PRO A 25 28.48 12.59 13.15
C PRO A 25 27.06 12.23 12.72
N LYS A 26 26.89 11.07 12.08
CA LYS A 26 25.59 10.52 11.72
C LYS A 26 24.94 9.90 12.94
N ILE A 27 23.73 10.36 13.28
CA ILE A 27 22.95 9.86 14.41
C ILE A 27 21.59 9.32 13.95
N GLN A 28 20.90 8.63 14.86
CA GLN A 28 19.50 8.25 14.73
C GLN A 28 18.79 8.49 16.07
N LEU A 29 17.56 8.98 16.05
CA LEU A 29 16.77 9.26 17.24
C LEU A 29 15.65 8.24 17.46
N ARG A 30 15.24 8.06 18.71
CA ARG A 30 13.97 7.39 19.08
C ARG A 30 13.35 8.00 20.34
N LEU A 31 12.06 7.73 20.54
CA LEU A 31 11.34 8.02 21.78
C LEU A 31 11.13 6.70 22.56
N ALA A 32 11.67 6.66 23.78
CA ALA A 32 11.70 5.50 24.67
C ALA A 32 11.10 5.82 26.06
N GLY A 33 11.12 4.83 26.95
CA GLY A 33 10.64 4.98 28.34
C GLY A 33 9.13 4.78 28.50
N ASN A 34 8.59 5.26 29.62
CA ASN A 34 7.20 5.12 30.04
C ASN A 34 6.27 6.07 29.26
N LYS A 35 6.22 5.90 27.93
CA LYS A 35 5.36 6.69 27.03
C LYS A 35 3.92 6.17 27.03
N ARG A 36 2.94 7.07 26.96
CA ARG A 36 1.53 6.72 26.76
C ARG A 36 1.05 6.96 25.32
N LYS A 37 1.82 7.72 24.55
CA LYS A 37 1.51 8.09 23.16
C LYS A 37 2.78 8.00 22.31
N HIS A 38 2.66 7.67 21.02
CA HIS A 38 3.82 7.46 20.14
C HIS A 38 4.64 8.74 19.85
N TYR A 39 4.04 9.91 20.07
CA TYR A 39 4.67 11.22 19.89
C TYR A 39 5.28 11.77 21.19
N GLU A 40 5.35 11.00 22.27
CA GLU A 40 6.02 11.41 23.49
C GLU A 40 6.96 10.33 24.03
N GLY A 41 7.98 10.75 24.78
CA GLY A 41 8.90 9.83 25.44
C GLY A 41 10.24 10.46 25.79
N ARG A 42 11.08 9.69 26.48
CA ARG A 42 12.49 10.00 26.69
C ARG A 42 13.20 9.99 25.35
N LEU A 43 13.97 11.03 25.07
CA LEU A 43 14.70 11.17 23.82
C LEU A 43 16.02 10.41 23.92
N GLU A 44 16.22 9.46 23.02
CA GLU A 44 17.46 8.69 22.93
C GLU A 44 18.10 8.86 21.55
N VAL A 45 19.43 8.83 21.53
CA VAL A 45 20.25 8.97 20.33
C VAL A 45 21.13 7.73 20.17
N PHE A 46 21.17 7.20 18.95
CA PHE A 46 22.05 6.13 18.55
C PHE A 46 23.31 6.73 17.93
N TYR A 47 24.42 6.52 18.60
CA TYR A 47 25.73 6.98 18.15
C TYR A 47 26.79 5.94 18.49
N ASN A 48 27.75 5.73 17.59
CA ASN A 48 28.83 4.76 17.76
C ASN A 48 28.37 3.32 18.12
N ASN A 49 27.31 2.83 17.46
CA ASN A 49 26.69 1.52 17.65
C ASN A 49 26.04 1.27 19.03
N GLU A 50 25.77 2.32 19.81
CA GLU A 50 25.16 2.22 21.13
C GLU A 50 24.05 3.28 21.29
N TRP A 51 22.92 2.89 21.88
CA TRP A 51 21.89 3.85 22.27
C TRP A 51 22.30 4.54 23.57
N GLY A 52 22.04 5.83 23.68
CA GLY A 52 22.23 6.60 24.90
C GLY A 52 21.26 7.77 24.96
N THR A 53 21.25 8.46 26.10
CA THR A 53 20.30 9.53 26.40
C THR A 53 20.87 10.91 26.10
N ILE A 54 20.07 11.94 26.32
CA ILE A 54 20.44 13.35 26.14
C ILE A 54 20.08 14.06 27.43
N CYS A 55 21.00 14.87 27.97
CA CYS A 55 20.75 15.65 29.17
C CYS A 55 19.77 16.81 28.90
N ASP A 56 19.00 17.17 29.93
CA ASP A 56 18.06 18.28 29.92
C ASP A 56 18.69 19.65 30.20
N ASP A 57 19.94 19.69 30.66
CA ASP A 57 20.72 20.91 30.85
C ASP A 57 20.84 21.67 29.53
N ASP A 58 20.45 22.95 29.60
CA ASP A 58 20.44 23.89 28.47
C ASP A 58 19.62 23.43 27.23
N PHE A 59 18.86 22.34 27.39
CA PHE A 59 17.95 21.82 26.38
C PHE A 59 16.74 22.74 26.26
N SER A 60 16.35 23.03 25.02
CA SER A 60 15.29 24.01 24.75
C SER A 60 14.20 23.44 23.86
N ILE A 61 13.08 24.16 23.79
CA ILE A 61 12.01 23.84 22.84
C ILE A 61 12.52 23.85 21.38
N LEU A 62 13.54 24.64 21.06
CA LEU A 62 14.14 24.67 19.72
C LEU A 62 14.89 23.36 19.41
N ALA A 63 15.59 22.79 20.40
CA ALA A 63 16.20 21.47 20.28
C ALA A 63 15.13 20.38 20.13
N ALA A 64 14.04 20.48 20.90
CA ALA A 64 12.90 19.59 20.72
C ALA A 64 12.26 19.69 19.32
N GLN A 65 12.16 20.90 18.74
CA GLN A 65 11.64 21.07 17.38
C GLN A 65 12.49 20.32 16.35
N VAL A 66 13.83 20.40 16.47
CA VAL A 66 14.76 19.66 15.61
C VAL A 66 14.58 18.15 15.81
N ALA A 67 14.57 17.69 17.07
CA ALA A 67 14.42 16.28 17.42
C ALA A 67 13.12 15.68 16.86
N CYS A 68 11.99 16.34 17.10
CA CYS A 68 10.69 15.89 16.63
C CYS A 68 10.59 15.89 15.11
N ARG A 69 11.16 16.89 14.43
CA ARG A 69 11.23 16.93 12.96
C ARG A 69 12.10 15.82 12.39
N GLU A 70 13.25 15.56 13.00
CA GLU A 70 14.16 14.45 12.64
C GLU A 70 13.49 13.07 12.86
N LEU A 71 12.66 12.94 13.90
CA LEU A 71 11.79 11.80 14.17
C LEU A 71 10.57 11.69 13.22
N GLY A 72 10.38 12.65 12.32
CA GLY A 72 9.32 12.68 11.31
C GLY A 72 7.98 13.25 11.77
N PHE A 73 7.94 13.96 12.90
CA PHE A 73 6.78 14.73 13.37
C PHE A 73 6.82 16.17 12.84
N LEU A 74 5.67 16.83 12.73
CA LEU A 74 5.62 18.22 12.24
C LEU A 74 6.47 19.20 13.08
N GLY A 75 6.66 18.89 14.35
CA GLY A 75 7.46 19.68 15.30
C GLY A 75 7.26 19.22 16.73
N ALA A 76 7.84 19.93 17.69
CA ALA A 76 7.61 19.72 19.11
C ALA A 76 6.41 20.52 19.62
N VAL A 77 5.62 19.92 20.51
CA VAL A 77 4.60 20.62 21.31
C VAL A 77 5.22 21.10 22.62
N SER A 78 6.01 20.25 23.28
CA SER A 78 6.76 20.59 24.48
C SER A 78 7.94 19.65 24.69
N TRP A 79 8.75 19.92 25.70
CA TRP A 79 9.78 19.02 26.20
C TRP A 79 9.65 18.91 27.72
N SER A 80 10.28 17.92 28.33
CA SER A 80 10.18 17.65 29.76
C SER A 80 11.56 17.30 30.34
N PRO A 81 12.00 18.03 31.37
CA PRO A 81 13.23 17.71 32.08
C PRO A 81 13.02 16.54 33.05
N SER A 82 14.10 16.21 33.75
CA SER A 82 14.15 15.40 34.96
C SER A 82 13.62 13.98 34.79
N ALA A 83 13.95 13.35 33.66
CA ALA A 83 13.60 11.96 33.36
C ALA A 83 12.10 11.66 33.54
N LYS A 84 11.21 12.59 33.16
CA LYS A 84 9.75 12.45 33.30
C LYS A 84 9.20 11.13 32.72
N PHE A 85 9.76 10.66 31.61
CA PHE A 85 9.38 9.40 30.97
C PHE A 85 10.20 8.20 31.47
N GLY A 86 10.77 8.31 32.66
CA GLY A 86 11.70 7.34 33.25
C GLY A 86 13.14 7.64 32.88
N GLN A 87 14.06 7.17 33.72
CA GLN A 87 15.50 7.24 33.49
C GLN A 87 15.92 6.26 32.38
N GLY A 88 16.90 6.64 31.58
CA GLY A 88 17.61 5.73 30.70
C GLY A 88 18.74 4.99 31.43
N GLU A 89 19.52 4.26 30.65
CA GLU A 89 20.68 3.49 31.11
C GLU A 89 21.83 3.67 30.12
N GLY A 90 23.07 3.51 30.60
CA GLY A 90 24.25 3.55 29.76
C GLY A 90 24.85 4.95 29.61
N ARG A 91 25.17 5.35 28.38
CA ARG A 91 25.83 6.65 28.11
C ARG A 91 24.79 7.77 27.95
N ILE A 92 25.15 8.96 28.44
CA ILE A 92 24.53 10.22 28.04
C ILE A 92 25.38 10.76 26.87
N TRP A 93 24.80 10.77 25.67
CA TRP A 93 25.53 11.10 24.44
C TRP A 93 25.62 12.59 24.17
N LEU A 94 24.62 13.37 24.57
CA LEU A 94 24.58 14.80 24.29
C LEU A 94 24.19 15.56 25.55
N ASP A 95 24.78 16.75 25.68
CA ASP A 95 24.64 17.64 26.82
C ASP A 95 24.82 19.09 26.36
N ASN A 96 24.16 20.03 27.03
CA ASN A 96 24.03 21.44 26.67
C ASN A 96 23.67 21.65 25.20
N VAL A 97 22.62 20.97 24.74
CA VAL A 97 22.22 20.96 23.32
C VAL A 97 21.50 22.25 22.95
N HIS A 98 22.20 23.10 22.21
CA HIS A 98 21.71 24.40 21.77
C HIS A 98 21.42 24.43 20.27
N CYS A 99 20.13 24.32 19.91
CA CYS A 99 19.68 24.43 18.52
C CYS A 99 19.05 25.80 18.23
N THR A 100 19.18 26.27 16.98
CA THR A 100 18.44 27.41 16.42
C THR A 100 17.02 27.03 15.98
N GLY A 101 16.73 25.73 15.85
CA GLY A 101 15.44 25.18 15.41
C GLY A 101 15.36 24.87 13.91
N ARG A 102 16.41 25.20 13.14
CA ARG A 102 16.47 25.04 11.67
C ARG A 102 17.35 23.89 11.20
N GLU A 103 18.12 23.31 12.12
CA GLU A 103 19.00 22.18 11.90
C GLU A 103 18.22 20.97 11.36
N LYS A 104 18.86 20.16 10.50
CA LYS A 104 18.22 18.94 9.99
C LYS A 104 18.38 17.76 10.92
N SER A 105 19.38 17.81 11.80
CA SER A 105 19.67 16.79 12.79
C SER A 105 20.16 17.42 14.09
N LEU A 106 19.88 16.79 15.24
CA LEU A 106 20.45 17.19 16.52
C LEU A 106 21.98 17.17 16.54
N ALA A 107 22.63 16.36 15.69
CA ALA A 107 24.08 16.34 15.56
C ALA A 107 24.66 17.66 15.01
N GLU A 108 23.85 18.48 14.34
CA GLU A 108 24.25 19.79 13.83
C GLU A 108 24.16 20.90 14.90
N CYS A 109 23.52 20.62 16.04
CA CYS A 109 23.39 21.58 17.11
C CYS A 109 24.67 21.64 17.96
N PRO A 110 25.17 22.85 18.30
CA PRO A 110 26.17 23.03 19.33
C PRO A 110 25.84 22.25 20.61
N SER A 111 26.82 21.53 21.14
CA SER A 111 26.76 20.75 22.38
C SER A 111 28.16 20.65 22.99
N ASN A 112 28.28 20.09 24.19
CA ASN A 112 29.58 19.81 24.84
C ASN A 112 30.42 18.73 24.09
N GLY A 113 29.83 18.07 23.09
CA GLY A 113 30.43 16.99 22.32
C GLY A 113 29.89 15.62 22.70
N PHE A 114 29.99 14.65 21.78
CA PHE A 114 29.40 13.33 21.98
C PHE A 114 30.05 12.56 23.13
N GLY A 115 29.25 12.16 24.12
CA GLY A 115 29.68 11.39 25.29
C GLY A 115 30.39 12.22 26.35
N VAL A 116 30.37 13.55 26.23
CA VAL A 116 30.88 14.49 27.23
C VAL A 116 29.68 15.09 27.96
N SER A 117 29.43 14.61 29.17
CA SER A 117 28.35 15.09 30.03
C SER A 117 28.71 14.92 31.50
N ASP A 118 28.30 15.85 32.35
CA ASP A 118 28.36 15.75 33.81
C ASP A 118 27.00 15.43 34.47
N CYS A 119 25.96 15.22 33.65
CA CYS A 119 24.63 14.86 34.07
C CYS A 119 24.50 13.41 34.57
N ARG A 120 23.39 13.15 35.27
CA ARG A 120 22.93 11.80 35.66
C ARG A 120 21.66 11.44 34.88
N HIS A 121 21.29 10.16 34.83
CA HIS A 121 20.04 9.76 34.17
C HIS A 121 18.76 10.31 34.81
N SER A 122 18.84 10.91 36.00
CA SER A 122 17.73 11.71 36.55
C SER A 122 17.45 12.99 35.76
N GLU A 123 18.36 13.38 34.87
CA GLU A 123 18.36 14.59 34.03
C GLU A 123 18.14 14.24 32.55
N ASP A 124 17.71 13.01 32.24
CA ASP A 124 17.42 12.63 30.86
C ASP A 124 16.21 13.41 30.31
N VAL A 125 16.37 13.96 29.11
CA VAL A 125 15.34 14.78 28.49
C VAL A 125 14.24 13.94 27.85
N GLY A 126 12.99 14.40 28.01
CA GLY A 126 11.83 13.92 27.29
C GLY A 126 11.31 14.95 26.30
N VAL A 127 10.68 14.50 25.22
CA VAL A 127 9.97 15.37 24.28
C VAL A 127 8.53 14.92 24.08
N ILE A 128 7.66 15.88 23.80
CA ILE A 128 6.29 15.68 23.35
C ILE A 128 6.20 16.35 21.99
N CYS A 129 6.20 15.54 20.93
CA CYS A 129 6.06 15.95 19.56
C CYS A 129 4.59 16.22 19.19
N ASN A 130 4.39 16.88 18.06
CA ASN A 130 3.08 16.99 17.45
C ASN A 130 2.61 15.59 17.04
N GLN A 131 1.35 15.26 17.33
CA GLN A 131 0.74 13.98 16.95
C GLN A 131 0.81 13.74 15.43
N LYS A 132 0.76 14.81 14.62
CA LYS A 132 0.83 14.70 13.17
C LYS A 132 2.27 14.51 12.68
N ARG A 133 2.44 13.56 11.77
CA ARG A 133 3.71 13.30 11.06
C ARG A 133 3.86 14.16 9.81
N ILE A 134 5.10 14.38 9.38
CA ILE A 134 5.42 15.07 8.12
C ILE A 134 5.04 14.17 6.93
N PRO A 135 4.09 14.56 6.08
CA PRO A 135 3.70 13.77 4.91
C PRO A 135 4.88 13.53 3.97
N GLY A 136 5.10 12.28 3.56
CA GLY A 136 6.21 11.92 2.66
C GLY A 136 7.60 11.96 3.30
N HIS A 137 7.70 12.13 4.62
CA HIS A 137 8.97 12.07 5.33
C HIS A 137 9.66 10.72 5.10
N ARG A 138 10.89 10.79 4.59
CA ARG A 138 11.76 9.62 4.45
C ARG A 138 12.58 9.57 5.72
N PHE A 139 12.37 8.54 6.53
CA PHE A 139 13.38 8.18 7.52
C PHE A 139 14.67 7.93 6.75
N ILE A 140 15.64 8.83 6.88
CA ILE A 140 17.00 8.53 6.48
C ILE A 140 17.42 7.48 7.50
N ASN A 141 17.22 6.21 7.17
CA ASN A 141 17.80 5.13 7.94
C ASN A 141 19.30 5.23 7.68
N THR A 142 20.01 6.00 8.50
CA THR A 142 21.45 6.25 8.38
C THR A 142 22.27 4.97 8.62
N MET A 143 21.58 3.87 8.98
CA MET A 143 22.04 2.49 8.94
C MET A 143 22.16 1.93 7.50
N ASN A 144 22.75 2.70 6.60
CA ASN A 144 23.53 2.15 5.49
C ASN A 144 25.00 2.50 5.78
N ASN A 145 25.70 1.55 6.38
CA ASN A 145 27.15 1.38 6.40
C ASN A 145 27.97 2.56 6.98
N ASN A 146 28.32 2.45 8.27
CA ASN A 146 29.66 2.88 8.70
C ASN A 146 30.66 1.80 8.30
N VAL A 147 31.15 1.89 7.07
CA VAL A 147 32.53 1.54 6.76
C VAL A 147 33.08 2.70 5.93
N GLU A 148 33.44 3.79 6.60
CA GLU A 148 34.47 4.68 6.08
C GLU A 148 35.83 4.02 6.31
N THR A 149 36.10 3.02 5.49
CA THR A 149 37.45 2.67 5.06
C THR A 149 37.33 2.06 3.66
N LEU A 150 37.73 2.87 2.68
CA LEU A 150 38.10 2.50 1.30
C LEU A 150 36.97 2.01 0.36
N GLU A 151 36.71 2.86 -0.64
CA GLU A 151 36.11 2.61 -1.95
C GLU A 151 35.95 1.14 -2.41
N GLU A 152 34.80 0.52 -2.11
CA GLU A 152 34.26 -0.56 -2.95
C GLU A 152 32.74 -0.71 -2.71
N ARG A 153 31.99 0.26 -3.24
CA ARG A 153 30.53 0.27 -3.21
C ARG A 153 30.03 -0.88 -4.12
N VAL A 154 29.32 -1.87 -3.57
CA VAL A 154 28.55 -2.84 -4.35
C VAL A 154 27.45 -2.06 -5.07
N GLU A 155 27.60 -1.84 -6.38
CA GLU A 155 26.68 -0.98 -7.15
C GLU A 155 25.39 -1.71 -7.50
N GLU A 156 25.50 -2.96 -7.97
CA GLU A 156 24.37 -3.77 -8.45
C GLU A 156 24.66 -5.27 -8.24
N ILE A 157 23.61 -6.06 -8.05
CA ILE A 157 23.67 -7.53 -7.93
C ILE A 157 22.73 -8.13 -8.99
N ARG A 158 23.07 -9.29 -9.55
CA ARG A 158 22.18 -10.05 -10.45
C ARG A 158 22.30 -11.56 -10.28
N ILE A 159 21.22 -12.27 -10.59
CA ILE A 159 21.25 -13.70 -10.92
C ILE A 159 21.41 -13.83 -12.43
N ARG A 160 22.57 -14.29 -12.90
CA ARG A 160 22.80 -14.56 -14.32
C ARG A 160 22.40 -16.00 -14.66
N PRO A 161 21.31 -16.22 -15.41
CA PRO A 161 20.90 -17.56 -15.82
C PRO A 161 21.89 -18.17 -16.82
N ILE A 162 21.87 -19.49 -16.92
CA ILE A 162 22.55 -20.24 -17.98
C ILE A 162 21.65 -20.38 -19.22
N SER A 163 22.21 -20.78 -20.35
CA SER A 163 21.53 -20.78 -21.66
C SER A 163 20.18 -21.53 -21.67
N SER A 164 20.09 -22.66 -20.97
CA SER A 164 18.85 -23.44 -20.82
C SER A 164 17.72 -22.70 -20.09
N HIS A 165 18.05 -21.65 -19.34
CA HIS A 165 17.11 -20.88 -18.52
C HIS A 165 16.92 -19.44 -19.01
N LEU A 166 17.62 -19.00 -20.07
CA LEU A 166 17.53 -17.62 -20.60
C LEU A 166 16.11 -17.18 -20.99
N LYS A 167 15.25 -18.12 -21.40
CA LYS A 167 13.87 -17.85 -21.81
C LYS A 167 12.85 -17.97 -20.67
N ARG A 168 13.26 -18.39 -19.47
CA ARG A 168 12.35 -18.58 -18.33
C ARG A 168 12.23 -17.29 -17.53
N ILE A 169 10.99 -16.86 -17.30
CA ILE A 169 10.64 -15.72 -16.47
C ILE A 169 9.69 -16.23 -15.36
N PRO A 170 9.94 -15.92 -14.08
CA PRO A 170 11.09 -15.16 -13.58
C PRO A 170 12.39 -15.99 -13.60
N VAL A 171 13.54 -15.29 -13.52
CA VAL A 171 14.85 -15.94 -13.37
C VAL A 171 14.96 -16.48 -11.95
N THR A 172 14.87 -17.80 -11.80
CA THR A 172 14.89 -18.47 -10.49
C THR A 172 16.23 -19.11 -10.16
N GLU A 173 17.12 -19.27 -11.12
CA GLU A 173 18.39 -19.97 -10.90
C GLU A 173 19.50 -19.39 -11.77
N GLY A 174 20.71 -19.26 -11.20
CA GLY A 174 21.88 -18.79 -11.94
C GLY A 174 23.05 -18.41 -11.05
N TYR A 175 24.11 -17.92 -11.69
CA TYR A 175 25.29 -17.41 -10.99
C TYR A 175 24.98 -16.07 -10.34
N VAL A 176 25.41 -15.88 -9.09
CA VAL A 176 25.33 -14.58 -8.43
C VAL A 176 26.52 -13.73 -8.85
N GLU A 177 26.23 -12.55 -9.38
CA GLU A 177 27.24 -11.60 -9.84
C GLU A 177 27.02 -10.22 -9.21
N ILE A 178 28.12 -9.57 -8.86
CA ILE A 178 28.17 -8.22 -8.31
C ILE A 178 28.85 -7.31 -9.33
N LYS A 179 28.33 -6.10 -9.48
CA LYS A 179 28.93 -5.05 -10.29
C LYS A 179 29.86 -4.21 -9.43
N GLU A 180 31.14 -4.20 -9.82
CA GLU A 180 32.19 -3.43 -9.18
C GLU A 180 32.94 -2.65 -10.26
N ARG A 181 32.98 -1.31 -10.13
CA ARG A 181 33.63 -0.40 -11.10
C ARG A 181 33.15 -0.66 -12.54
N GLY A 182 31.84 -0.85 -12.72
CA GLY A 182 31.20 -1.14 -14.01
C GLY A 182 31.41 -2.56 -14.57
N LYS A 183 32.16 -3.45 -13.90
CA LYS A 183 32.40 -4.82 -14.35
C LYS A 183 31.67 -5.83 -13.47
N TRP A 184 31.02 -6.81 -14.11
CA TRP A 184 30.39 -7.93 -13.41
C TRP A 184 31.44 -8.94 -12.96
N ARG A 185 31.40 -9.30 -11.68
CA ARG A 185 32.26 -10.28 -11.03
C ARG A 185 31.42 -11.33 -10.31
N GLN A 186 31.91 -12.56 -10.26
CA GLN A 186 31.25 -13.66 -9.56
C GLN A 186 31.61 -13.65 -8.08
N ILE A 187 30.74 -14.20 -7.23
CA ILE A 187 31.06 -14.44 -5.82
C ILE A 187 31.69 -15.85 -5.70
N CYS A 188 32.74 -15.98 -4.90
CA CYS A 188 33.36 -17.27 -4.58
C CYS A 188 32.47 -18.01 -3.57
N ASP A 189 32.29 -19.32 -3.74
CA ASP A 189 31.48 -20.14 -2.82
C ASP A 189 32.22 -20.52 -1.52
N GLU A 190 33.49 -20.15 -1.39
CA GLU A 190 34.24 -20.27 -0.14
C GLU A 190 33.54 -19.41 0.95
N GLU A 191 33.16 -20.04 2.07
CA GLU A 191 32.37 -19.45 3.16
C GLU A 191 30.91 -19.09 2.82
N TRP A 192 30.39 -19.47 1.65
CA TRP A 192 28.99 -19.20 1.30
C TRP A 192 28.03 -20.16 2.02
N THR A 193 27.01 -19.61 2.69
CA THR A 193 26.08 -20.40 3.52
C THR A 193 24.66 -20.42 2.94
N PRO A 194 23.77 -21.33 3.42
CA PRO A 194 22.35 -21.28 3.09
C PRO A 194 21.66 -19.97 3.49
N LEU A 195 22.13 -19.28 4.55
CA LEU A 195 21.57 -17.98 4.95
C LEU A 195 21.81 -16.91 3.90
N ASN A 196 22.95 -16.96 3.20
CA ASN A 196 23.20 -16.10 2.05
C ASN A 196 22.22 -16.39 0.90
N ASN A 197 21.92 -17.66 0.63
CA ASN A 197 20.91 -18.03 -0.38
C ASN A 197 19.54 -17.45 -0.03
N ARG A 198 19.13 -17.56 1.25
CA ARG A 198 17.87 -17.02 1.76
C ARG A 198 17.75 -15.50 1.56
N VAL A 199 18.83 -14.74 1.76
CA VAL A 199 18.86 -13.28 1.51
C VAL A 199 18.79 -12.98 0.00
N VAL A 200 19.59 -13.67 -0.82
CA VAL A 200 19.59 -13.45 -2.28
C VAL A 200 18.22 -13.79 -2.89
N CYS A 201 17.64 -14.93 -2.55
CA CYS A 201 16.30 -15.28 -3.01
C CYS A 201 15.26 -14.26 -2.53
N GLY A 202 15.34 -13.86 -1.25
CA GLY A 202 14.46 -12.82 -0.67
C GLY A 202 14.51 -11.50 -1.43
N MET A 203 15.69 -10.94 -1.70
CA MET A 203 15.79 -9.64 -2.37
C MET A 203 15.32 -9.65 -3.84
N TYR A 204 15.30 -10.83 -4.48
CA TYR A 204 14.71 -11.02 -5.82
C TYR A 204 13.23 -11.42 -5.81
N GLY A 205 12.59 -11.36 -4.65
CA GLY A 205 11.15 -11.59 -4.53
C GLY A 205 10.73 -13.05 -4.40
N PHE A 206 11.64 -13.93 -3.98
CA PHE A 206 11.35 -15.34 -3.79
C PHE A 206 11.27 -15.69 -2.29
N PRO A 207 10.22 -16.42 -1.85
CA PRO A 207 10.00 -16.72 -0.43
C PRO A 207 11.01 -17.71 0.14
N GLY A 208 11.69 -18.48 -0.71
CA GLY A 208 12.70 -19.43 -0.27
C GLY A 208 13.57 -19.97 -1.39
N GLU A 209 14.45 -20.88 -0.99
CA GLU A 209 15.50 -21.49 -1.78
C GLU A 209 15.29 -23.00 -1.97
N LYS A 210 15.92 -23.57 -3.00
CA LYS A 210 15.90 -25.01 -3.29
C LYS A 210 17.26 -25.51 -3.79
N ASN A 211 17.37 -26.83 -3.88
CA ASN A 211 18.57 -27.48 -4.42
C ASN A 211 18.67 -27.33 -5.96
N TYR A 212 19.90 -27.28 -6.46
CA TYR A 212 20.20 -27.22 -7.89
C TYR A 212 21.19 -28.32 -8.31
N ASN A 213 21.28 -28.59 -9.62
CA ASN A 213 22.21 -29.59 -10.15
C ASN A 213 23.63 -29.02 -10.28
N ASN A 214 24.44 -29.23 -9.25
CA ASN A 214 25.81 -28.73 -9.19
C ASN A 214 26.71 -29.22 -10.34
N LYS A 215 26.47 -30.41 -10.90
CA LYS A 215 27.31 -30.96 -11.99
C LYS A 215 27.32 -30.08 -13.24
N VAL A 216 26.16 -29.48 -13.57
CA VAL A 216 25.99 -28.61 -14.73
C VAL A 216 26.79 -27.32 -14.57
N TYR A 217 26.65 -26.67 -13.41
CA TYR A 217 27.34 -25.41 -13.12
C TYR A 217 28.85 -25.59 -12.99
N LYS A 218 29.30 -26.67 -12.34
CA LYS A 218 30.73 -27.01 -12.27
C LYS A 218 31.35 -27.18 -13.66
N SER A 219 30.69 -27.93 -14.55
CA SER A 219 31.15 -28.12 -15.94
C SER A 219 31.22 -26.81 -16.73
N LEU A 220 30.20 -25.95 -16.61
CA LEU A 220 30.17 -24.64 -17.28
C LEU A 220 31.23 -23.68 -16.73
N SER A 221 31.52 -23.72 -15.43
CA SER A 221 32.52 -22.86 -14.80
C SER A 221 33.94 -23.17 -15.26
N MET A 222 34.26 -24.44 -15.56
CA MET A 222 35.57 -24.88 -16.03
C MET A 222 35.92 -24.35 -17.42
N ARG A 223 34.92 -23.96 -18.22
CA ARG A 223 35.08 -23.49 -19.60
C ARG A 223 35.32 -21.98 -19.73
N LYS A 224 35.25 -21.22 -18.64
CA LYS A 224 35.38 -19.75 -18.66
C LYS A 224 36.46 -19.27 -17.69
N LYS A 225 37.10 -18.15 -18.05
CA LYS A 225 38.04 -17.47 -17.15
C LYS A 225 37.26 -16.96 -15.93
N LYS A 226 37.69 -17.41 -14.75
CA LYS A 226 37.08 -17.03 -13.48
C LYS A 226 37.45 -15.58 -13.13
N ASN A 227 36.46 -14.76 -12.82
CA ASN A 227 36.64 -13.38 -12.38
C ASN A 227 35.80 -13.15 -11.12
N TYR A 228 36.41 -13.37 -9.95
CA TYR A 228 35.71 -13.19 -8.68
C TYR A 228 35.86 -11.80 -8.11
N TRP A 229 34.85 -11.43 -7.33
CA TRP A 229 34.86 -10.33 -6.41
C TRP A 229 35.80 -10.61 -5.22
N GLY A 230 36.29 -9.55 -4.58
CA GLY A 230 37.39 -9.62 -3.61
C GLY A 230 37.00 -10.07 -2.19
N PHE A 231 35.72 -10.23 -1.89
CA PHE A 231 35.22 -10.48 -0.53
C PHE A 231 34.24 -11.65 -0.49
N SER A 232 34.26 -12.40 0.61
CA SER A 232 33.13 -13.28 0.99
C SER A 232 31.99 -12.45 1.61
N VAL A 233 30.80 -13.03 1.69
CA VAL A 233 29.62 -12.38 2.30
C VAL A 233 29.11 -13.29 3.41
N ASN A 234 28.80 -12.72 4.57
CA ASN A 234 28.25 -13.44 5.71
C ASN A 234 26.92 -12.81 6.17
N CYS A 235 25.81 -13.50 5.88
CA CYS A 235 24.46 -13.07 6.21
C CYS A 235 23.89 -13.85 7.40
N THR A 236 23.04 -13.20 8.20
CA THR A 236 22.24 -13.86 9.25
C THR A 236 20.97 -14.52 8.71
N GLY A 237 20.54 -14.16 7.49
CA GLY A 237 19.32 -14.69 6.85
C GLY A 237 18.08 -13.80 7.03
N ASN A 238 18.20 -12.76 7.86
CA ASN A 238 17.16 -11.79 8.18
C ASN A 238 17.32 -10.47 7.42
N GLU A 239 18.43 -10.29 6.70
CA GLU A 239 18.67 -9.10 5.91
C GLU A 239 17.73 -9.03 4.70
N ALA A 240 17.24 -7.83 4.39
CA ALA A 240 16.40 -7.61 3.22
C ALA A 240 17.18 -7.59 1.90
N HIS A 241 18.48 -7.28 1.96
CA HIS A 241 19.36 -7.16 0.80
C HIS A 241 20.78 -7.63 1.13
N LEU A 242 21.50 -8.17 0.14
CA LEU A 242 22.85 -8.73 0.33
C LEU A 242 23.88 -7.68 0.79
N SER A 243 23.68 -6.40 0.44
CA SER A 243 24.55 -5.29 0.87
C SER A 243 24.45 -4.98 2.37
N SER A 244 23.40 -5.47 3.04
CA SER A 244 23.22 -5.33 4.49
C SER A 244 23.90 -6.48 5.26
N CYS A 245 24.42 -7.49 4.56
CA CYS A 245 25.20 -8.55 5.16
C CYS A 245 26.63 -8.08 5.46
N ARG A 246 27.27 -8.68 6.46
CA ARG A 246 28.66 -8.37 6.80
C ARG A 246 29.59 -8.88 5.70
N LEU A 247 30.55 -8.06 5.27
CA LEU A 247 31.62 -8.52 4.40
C LEU A 247 32.54 -9.44 5.21
N GLY A 248 32.85 -10.60 4.65
CA GLY A 248 33.79 -11.54 5.22
C GLY A 248 35.24 -11.17 4.88
N LYS A 249 36.15 -12.14 5.01
CA LYS A 249 37.59 -11.88 4.82
C LYS A 249 37.90 -11.51 3.37
N PRO A 250 38.84 -10.57 3.12
CA PRO A 250 39.37 -10.35 1.78
C PRO A 250 39.99 -11.65 1.25
N LEU A 251 39.60 -12.06 0.04
CA LEU A 251 40.19 -13.21 -0.62
C LEU A 251 41.62 -12.83 -1.06
N GLU A 252 42.64 -13.59 -0.64
CA GLU A 252 44.03 -13.32 -0.98
C GLU A 252 44.22 -13.26 -2.51
N ARG A 253 44.48 -12.06 -3.06
CA ARG A 253 44.81 -11.84 -4.47
C ARG A 253 46.20 -12.40 -4.77
N LYS A 254 46.34 -13.72 -4.95
CA LYS A 254 47.52 -14.27 -5.62
C LYS A 254 47.47 -13.83 -7.09
N ARG A 255 48.61 -13.37 -7.62
CA ARG A 255 48.80 -12.61 -8.88
C ARG A 255 48.06 -13.09 -10.15
N ASN A 256 47.37 -14.23 -10.16
CA ASN A 256 46.52 -14.72 -11.26
C ASN A 256 45.19 -15.42 -10.86
N GLY A 257 44.73 -15.33 -9.61
CA GLY A 257 43.45 -15.92 -9.20
C GLY A 257 42.92 -15.35 -7.89
N THR A 258 41.62 -15.04 -7.84
CA THR A 258 40.93 -14.48 -6.66
C THR A 258 40.21 -15.51 -5.79
N CYS A 259 40.11 -16.77 -6.24
CA CYS A 259 39.42 -17.87 -5.53
C CYS A 259 40.10 -19.17 -5.98
N GLY A 260 40.96 -19.73 -5.11
CA GLY A 260 41.93 -20.76 -5.50
C GLY A 260 41.28 -22.10 -5.83
N ARG A 261 40.33 -22.56 -4.99
CA ARG A 261 39.61 -23.84 -5.17
C ARG A 261 38.10 -23.69 -5.29
N GLY A 262 37.54 -22.55 -4.89
CA GLY A 262 36.10 -22.31 -4.99
C GLY A 262 35.53 -22.26 -6.42
N LEU A 263 34.23 -22.46 -6.49
CA LEU A 263 33.38 -22.32 -7.66
C LEU A 263 32.57 -21.01 -7.55
N PRO A 264 32.03 -20.51 -8.68
CA PRO A 264 31.08 -19.41 -8.62
C PRO A 264 29.82 -19.82 -7.85
N VAL A 265 29.38 -18.94 -6.95
CA VAL A 265 28.11 -19.09 -6.23
C VAL A 265 26.95 -19.23 -7.22
N VAL A 266 26.09 -20.20 -6.95
CA VAL A 266 24.84 -20.43 -7.66
C VAL A 266 23.71 -20.42 -6.64
N VAL A 267 22.65 -19.68 -6.96
CA VAL A 267 21.41 -19.67 -6.18
C VAL A 267 20.30 -20.30 -7.01
N SER A 268 19.40 -21.01 -6.35
CA SER A 268 18.16 -21.54 -6.93
C SER A 268 17.02 -21.25 -5.98
N CYS A 269 16.04 -20.51 -6.46
CA CYS A 269 14.94 -19.97 -5.67
C CYS A 269 13.63 -20.66 -6.02
N VAL A 270 12.72 -20.70 -5.04
CA VAL A 270 11.35 -21.19 -5.18
C VAL A 270 10.46 -20.00 -5.52
N PRO A 271 9.84 -19.96 -6.72
CA PRO A 271 8.85 -18.92 -7.02
C PRO A 271 7.62 -19.09 -6.14
N GLY A 272 7.11 -17.98 -5.60
CA GLY A 272 5.80 -17.95 -4.98
C GLY A 272 4.70 -18.38 -5.95
N ARG A 273 3.56 -18.80 -5.42
CA ARG A 273 2.45 -19.34 -6.23
C ARG A 273 2.01 -18.41 -7.36
N ALA A 274 1.94 -17.10 -7.08
CA ALA A 274 1.57 -16.10 -8.08
C ALA A 274 2.58 -15.98 -9.24
N PHE A 275 3.84 -16.37 -9.03
CA PHE A 275 4.94 -16.23 -9.99
C PHE A 275 5.42 -17.58 -10.55
N ALA A 276 4.81 -18.69 -10.13
CA ALA A 276 5.19 -20.02 -10.60
C ALA A 276 4.64 -20.26 -12.02
N PRO A 277 5.45 -20.77 -12.96
CA PRO A 277 4.96 -21.17 -14.29
C PRO A 277 4.05 -22.40 -14.14
N SER A 278 2.73 -22.14 -14.13
CA SER A 278 1.55 -23.03 -14.15
C SER A 278 1.73 -24.50 -13.70
N SER A 279 0.93 -24.88 -12.69
CA SER A 279 0.76 -26.18 -12.01
C SER A 279 1.52 -26.36 -10.68
N SER A 280 1.13 -25.57 -9.67
CA SER A 280 1.18 -26.05 -8.28
C SER A 280 -0.24 -26.06 -7.70
N THR A 281 -0.95 -27.15 -7.95
CA THR A 281 -2.16 -27.52 -7.19
C THR A 281 -1.72 -28.02 -5.82
N GLY A 282 -1.51 -27.08 -4.89
CA GLY A 282 -1.31 -27.35 -3.46
C GLY A 282 -2.52 -26.88 -2.66
N PHE A 283 -3.00 -27.73 -1.75
CA PHE A 283 -4.22 -27.57 -0.95
C PHE A 283 -4.37 -26.18 -0.30
N ARG A 284 -5.62 -25.69 -0.36
CA ARG A 284 -6.16 -24.47 0.25
C ARG A 284 -6.05 -24.52 1.78
N LYS A 285 -4.92 -24.11 2.36
CA LYS A 285 -5.00 -23.50 3.71
C LYS A 285 -5.36 -22.03 3.48
N GLN A 286 -6.45 -21.56 4.09
CA GLN A 286 -6.82 -20.16 4.00
C GLN A 286 -5.66 -19.30 4.54
N PRO A 287 -5.26 -18.24 3.83
CA PRO A 287 -4.21 -17.36 4.33
C PRO A 287 -4.73 -16.65 5.59
N LEU A 288 -3.91 -16.67 6.65
CA LEU A 288 -4.22 -15.97 7.90
C LEU A 288 -3.84 -14.48 7.83
N VAL A 289 -3.11 -14.08 6.80
CA VAL A 289 -2.65 -12.70 6.57
C VAL A 289 -3.01 -12.30 5.14
N ARG A 290 -3.40 -11.03 4.94
CA ARG A 290 -3.64 -10.44 3.62
C ARG A 290 -3.15 -9.00 3.56
N LEU A 291 -2.99 -8.50 2.33
CA LEU A 291 -2.68 -7.09 2.06
C LEU A 291 -3.87 -6.39 1.41
N ARG A 292 -4.09 -5.12 1.78
CA ARG A 292 -5.14 -4.23 1.25
C ARG A 292 -4.63 -2.80 1.00
N GLY A 293 -5.30 -2.05 0.12
CA GLY A 293 -4.98 -0.64 -0.18
C GLY A 293 -3.68 -0.37 -0.95
N GLY A 294 -2.96 -1.42 -1.39
CA GLY A 294 -1.74 -1.30 -2.20
C GLY A 294 -2.04 -1.23 -3.70
N SER A 295 -1.30 -0.42 -4.46
CA SER A 295 -1.48 -0.34 -5.93
C SER A 295 -0.78 -1.49 -6.66
N ASN A 296 0.31 -2.02 -6.09
CA ASN A 296 1.03 -3.15 -6.65
C ASN A 296 0.83 -4.44 -5.86
N ILE A 297 1.06 -5.57 -6.52
CA ILE A 297 1.10 -6.85 -5.84
C ILE A 297 2.28 -6.88 -4.87
N GLY A 298 2.03 -7.34 -3.65
CA GLY A 298 3.04 -7.42 -2.60
C GLY A 298 3.21 -6.12 -1.82
N GLU A 299 2.31 -5.15 -1.97
CA GLU A 299 2.23 -4.02 -1.04
C GLU A 299 0.81 -3.82 -0.52
N GLY A 300 0.70 -3.25 0.68
CA GLY A 300 -0.57 -2.90 1.30
C GLY A 300 -0.48 -2.87 2.82
N ARG A 301 -1.57 -2.39 3.44
CA ARG A 301 -1.87 -2.56 4.86
C ARG A 301 -1.95 -4.04 5.21
N VAL A 302 -1.38 -4.42 6.34
CA VAL A 302 -1.39 -5.81 6.84
C VAL A 302 -2.68 -6.06 7.62
N GLU A 303 -3.44 -7.05 7.20
CA GLU A 303 -4.62 -7.54 7.91
C GLU A 303 -4.44 -9.01 8.26
N VAL A 304 -4.88 -9.40 9.45
CA VAL A 304 -4.76 -10.74 10.02
C VAL A 304 -6.15 -11.27 10.36
N LEU A 305 -6.38 -12.56 10.09
CA LEU A 305 -7.63 -13.25 10.41
C LEU A 305 -7.54 -13.88 11.81
N LYS A 306 -8.33 -13.38 12.76
CA LYS A 306 -8.42 -13.91 14.14
C LYS A 306 -9.88 -14.12 14.50
N ASN A 307 -10.20 -15.31 15.00
CA ASN A 307 -11.57 -15.71 15.39
C ASN A 307 -12.62 -15.49 14.28
N GLY A 308 -12.24 -15.72 13.02
CA GLY A 308 -13.13 -15.56 11.86
C GLY A 308 -13.25 -14.12 11.34
N VAL A 309 -12.70 -13.13 12.06
CA VAL A 309 -12.79 -11.70 11.71
C VAL A 309 -11.43 -11.15 11.29
N TRP A 310 -11.38 -10.46 10.15
CA TRP A 310 -10.20 -9.71 9.72
C TRP A 310 -10.01 -8.45 10.57
N GLY A 311 -8.78 -8.16 10.96
CA GLY A 311 -8.40 -6.96 11.68
C GLY A 311 -6.97 -6.55 11.37
N THR A 312 -6.59 -5.34 11.77
CA THR A 312 -5.29 -4.74 11.39
C THR A 312 -4.19 -5.04 12.43
N VAL A 313 -2.98 -4.61 12.10
CA VAL A 313 -1.80 -4.71 12.97
C VAL A 313 -1.33 -3.30 13.28
N CYS A 314 -1.14 -2.96 14.55
CA CYS A 314 -0.61 -1.67 14.97
C CYS A 314 0.89 -1.55 14.63
N ASP A 315 1.34 -0.34 14.30
CA ASP A 315 2.69 -0.08 13.83
C ASP A 315 3.74 0.13 14.93
N ASP A 316 3.34 0.09 16.20
CA ASP A 316 4.26 0.09 17.33
C ASP A 316 5.22 -1.11 17.24
N ASN A 317 6.51 -0.82 17.33
CA ASN A 317 7.61 -1.76 17.09
C ASN A 317 7.62 -2.44 15.70
N TRP A 318 6.82 -1.97 14.75
CA TRP A 318 6.78 -2.52 13.39
C TRP A 318 8.09 -2.28 12.65
N ASN A 319 8.70 -3.37 12.20
CA ASN A 319 10.05 -3.34 11.65
C ASN A 319 10.21 -4.25 10.43
N LEU A 320 11.34 -4.11 9.72
CA LEU A 320 11.62 -4.80 8.47
C LEU A 320 11.64 -6.33 8.61
N ARG A 321 11.95 -6.84 9.80
CA ARG A 321 11.99 -8.28 10.08
C ARG A 321 10.58 -8.85 10.16
N ALA A 322 9.67 -8.22 10.91
CA ALA A 322 8.26 -8.60 10.96
C ALA A 322 7.59 -8.47 9.58
N ALA A 323 7.85 -7.36 8.87
CA ALA A 323 7.38 -7.18 7.49
C ALA A 323 7.88 -8.27 6.53
N THR A 324 9.12 -8.75 6.72
CA THR A 324 9.66 -9.84 5.90
C THR A 324 8.95 -11.17 6.13
N ILE A 325 8.44 -11.43 7.34
CA ILE A 325 7.60 -12.62 7.61
C ILE A 325 6.31 -12.54 6.80
N VAL A 326 5.61 -11.40 6.82
CA VAL A 326 4.41 -11.17 6.00
C VAL A 326 4.68 -11.41 4.52
N CYS A 327 5.77 -10.82 3.99
CA CYS A 327 6.13 -10.99 2.60
C CYS A 327 6.38 -12.45 2.23
N ARG A 328 7.14 -13.20 3.05
CA ARG A 328 7.43 -14.62 2.81
C ARG A 328 6.20 -15.51 2.95
N GLU A 329 5.36 -15.26 3.95
CA GLU A 329 4.09 -15.98 4.17
C GLU A 329 3.18 -15.89 2.95
N LEU A 330 3.10 -14.70 2.34
CA LEU A 330 2.31 -14.44 1.12
C LEU A 330 2.99 -14.93 -0.17
N GLY A 331 4.19 -15.51 -0.08
CA GLY A 331 4.91 -16.05 -1.22
C GLY A 331 5.73 -15.02 -2.00
N PHE A 332 5.99 -13.85 -1.42
CA PHE A 332 6.96 -12.87 -1.94
C PHE A 332 8.34 -13.09 -1.31
N GLY A 333 9.29 -12.21 -1.62
CA GLY A 333 10.63 -12.26 -1.05
C GLY A 333 10.73 -11.58 0.32
N SER A 334 11.83 -10.86 0.53
CA SER A 334 12.02 -10.00 1.71
C SER A 334 11.17 -8.73 1.60
N ALA A 335 10.89 -8.10 2.74
CA ALA A 335 10.32 -6.76 2.73
C ALA A 335 11.35 -5.75 2.23
N LYS A 336 10.93 -4.88 1.32
CA LYS A 336 11.65 -3.67 0.92
C LYS A 336 11.46 -2.57 1.95
N GLU A 337 10.21 -2.41 2.43
CA GLU A 337 9.84 -1.39 3.40
C GLU A 337 8.86 -1.99 4.43
N ALA A 338 9.07 -1.65 5.70
CA ALA A 338 8.08 -1.74 6.76
C ALA A 338 7.50 -0.33 6.94
N LEU A 339 6.21 -0.18 6.68
CA LEU A 339 5.53 1.11 6.65
C LEU A 339 4.65 1.27 7.89
N THR A 340 4.64 2.48 8.42
CA THR A 340 3.89 2.91 9.60
C THR A 340 3.00 4.10 9.23
N GLY A 341 2.08 4.49 10.11
CA GLY A 341 1.22 5.66 9.99
C GLY A 341 0.14 5.49 8.93
N ALA A 342 -0.44 4.28 8.79
CA ALA A 342 -1.46 3.95 7.80
C ALA A 342 -1.11 4.40 6.37
N LYS A 343 0.17 4.38 6.01
CA LYS A 343 0.68 4.99 4.77
C LYS A 343 0.07 4.40 3.49
N LEU A 344 -0.41 3.16 3.57
CA LEU A 344 -1.11 2.45 2.49
C LEU A 344 -2.62 2.35 2.72
N GLY A 345 -3.20 3.29 3.47
CA GLY A 345 -4.63 3.35 3.79
C GLY A 345 -4.94 2.80 5.17
N GLN A 346 -5.99 3.33 5.80
CA GLN A 346 -6.49 2.91 7.11
C GLN A 346 -7.41 1.68 6.95
N GLY A 347 -7.45 0.81 7.96
CA GLY A 347 -8.44 -0.25 8.06
C GLY A 347 -9.69 0.22 8.80
N MET A 348 -10.58 -0.74 9.05
CA MET A 348 -11.75 -0.56 9.91
C MET A 348 -11.93 -1.78 10.80
N GLY A 349 -12.50 -1.57 11.99
CA GLY A 349 -12.84 -2.63 12.92
C GLY A 349 -11.73 -2.91 13.94
N PRO A 350 -11.46 -4.17 14.29
CA PRO A 350 -10.52 -4.49 15.36
C PRO A 350 -9.06 -4.37 14.91
N VAL A 351 -8.21 -3.87 15.81
CA VAL A 351 -6.75 -4.01 15.74
C VAL A 351 -6.37 -5.28 16.52
N HIS A 352 -5.89 -6.31 15.82
CA HIS A 352 -5.71 -7.66 16.40
C HIS A 352 -4.33 -7.90 17.03
N MET A 353 -3.32 -7.14 16.62
CA MET A 353 -1.93 -7.32 17.01
C MET A 353 -1.28 -5.96 17.26
N ASN A 354 -0.48 -5.88 18.31
CA ASN A 354 0.35 -4.72 18.66
C ASN A 354 1.78 -5.17 19.02
N GLU A 355 2.77 -4.28 18.93
CA GLU A 355 4.17 -4.51 19.33
C GLU A 355 4.74 -5.85 18.80
N VAL A 356 4.63 -6.06 17.49
CA VAL A 356 4.96 -7.36 16.88
C VAL A 356 6.48 -7.61 16.87
N GLU A 357 6.90 -8.69 17.51
CA GLU A 357 8.31 -9.11 17.62
C GLU A 357 8.55 -10.47 16.98
N CYS A 358 9.24 -10.45 15.84
CA CYS A 358 9.64 -11.64 15.11
C CYS A 358 11.15 -11.92 15.26
N SER A 359 11.52 -13.20 15.29
CA SER A 359 12.91 -13.68 15.17
C SER A 359 13.44 -13.61 13.74
N GLY A 360 12.54 -13.67 12.73
CA GLY A 360 12.83 -13.63 11.30
C GLY A 360 12.80 -14.99 10.59
N PHE A 361 12.48 -16.05 11.33
CA PHE A 361 12.40 -17.43 10.84
C PHE A 361 11.02 -18.07 10.99
N GLU A 362 10.05 -17.32 11.53
CA GLU A 362 8.64 -17.70 11.58
C GLU A 362 8.09 -17.99 10.18
N LYS A 363 7.04 -18.82 10.12
CA LYS A 363 6.37 -19.14 8.85
C LYS A 363 5.14 -18.27 8.62
N SER A 364 4.51 -17.82 9.69
CA SER A 364 3.41 -16.87 9.68
C SER A 364 3.66 -15.73 10.65
N LEU A 365 3.10 -14.55 10.35
CA LEU A 365 3.11 -13.41 11.28
C LEU A 365 2.46 -13.78 12.63
N THR A 366 1.46 -14.67 12.59
CA THR A 366 0.75 -15.14 13.78
C THR A 366 1.59 -16.04 14.70
N ASP A 367 2.76 -16.50 14.24
CA ASP A 367 3.71 -17.26 15.05
C ASP A 367 4.68 -16.34 15.83
N CYS A 368 4.75 -15.04 15.49
CA CYS A 368 5.60 -14.08 16.20
C CYS A 368 5.02 -13.77 17.58
N TYR A 369 5.87 -13.26 18.49
CA TYR A 369 5.36 -12.67 19.72
C TYR A 369 4.66 -11.35 19.38
N PHE A 370 3.55 -11.06 20.06
CA PHE A 370 2.86 -9.78 19.93
C PHE A 370 2.04 -9.52 21.19
N ASN A 371 1.81 -8.23 21.45
CA ASN A 371 0.92 -7.77 22.50
C ASN A 371 -0.54 -7.91 22.03
N ASN A 372 -1.38 -8.58 22.82
CA ASN A 372 -2.80 -8.75 22.54
C ASN A 372 -3.62 -7.51 22.89
N ASP A 373 -3.10 -6.66 23.77
CA ASP A 373 -3.76 -5.43 24.19
C ASP A 373 -3.42 -4.32 23.19
N ALA A 374 -4.35 -4.04 22.28
CA ALA A 374 -4.26 -2.89 21.36
C ALA A 374 -4.75 -1.58 22.01
N LEU A 375 -4.67 -1.47 23.35
CA LEU A 375 -5.09 -0.31 24.12
C LEU A 375 -4.24 0.91 23.71
N GLY A 376 -4.85 1.83 22.96
CA GLY A 376 -4.22 3.08 22.53
C GLY A 376 -3.87 3.14 21.03
N CYS A 377 -3.98 2.03 20.29
CA CYS A 377 -3.79 2.03 18.84
C CYS A 377 -5.06 2.46 18.12
N SER A 378 -4.89 3.37 17.16
CA SER A 378 -5.93 3.81 16.22
C SER A 378 -5.63 3.31 14.80
N HIS A 379 -6.59 3.42 13.88
CA HIS A 379 -6.36 3.04 12.48
C HIS A 379 -5.37 3.97 11.74
N GLU A 380 -5.01 5.12 12.32
CA GLU A 380 -3.87 5.92 11.84
C GLU A 380 -2.52 5.21 12.02
N GLU A 381 -2.46 4.18 12.87
CA GLU A 381 -1.26 3.42 13.20
C GLU A 381 -1.26 2.04 12.54
N ASP A 382 -2.09 1.83 11.52
CA ASP A 382 -2.12 0.55 10.82
C ASP A 382 -0.81 0.30 10.05
N ALA A 383 -0.17 -0.82 10.36
CA ALA A 383 1.08 -1.26 9.76
C ALA A 383 0.88 -1.74 8.32
N ALA A 384 1.87 -1.46 7.48
CA ALA A 384 1.87 -1.84 6.07
C ALA A 384 3.23 -2.38 5.62
N VAL A 385 3.26 -3.07 4.48
CA VAL A 385 4.49 -3.61 3.89
C VAL A 385 4.61 -3.28 2.41
N ARG A 386 5.86 -3.26 1.93
CA ARG A 386 6.19 -3.40 0.51
C ARG A 386 7.18 -4.54 0.35
N CYS A 387 6.81 -5.55 -0.39
CA CYS A 387 7.62 -6.74 -0.62
C CYS A 387 8.46 -6.61 -1.88
N ASN A 388 9.62 -7.27 -1.88
CA ASN A 388 10.32 -7.56 -3.12
C ASN A 388 9.51 -8.60 -3.91
N ILE A 389 9.33 -8.35 -5.20
CA ILE A 389 8.65 -9.26 -6.13
C ILE A 389 9.56 -9.63 -7.31
N PRO A 390 9.42 -10.82 -7.91
CA PRO A 390 10.25 -11.23 -9.02
C PRO A 390 10.05 -10.33 -10.25
N ALA A 391 11.15 -10.01 -10.93
CA ALA A 391 11.09 -9.23 -12.16
C ALA A 391 10.47 -10.05 -13.30
N MET A 392 9.20 -9.80 -13.58
CA MET A 392 8.44 -10.48 -14.64
C MET A 392 8.58 -9.84 -16.03
N GLY A 393 8.99 -8.56 -16.09
CA GLY A 393 9.18 -7.84 -17.35
C GLY A 393 7.88 -7.57 -18.14
N PHE A 394 6.72 -7.64 -17.49
CA PHE A 394 5.41 -7.40 -18.12
C PHE A 394 5.26 -5.98 -18.66
N GLN A 395 5.90 -5.00 -18.02
CA GLN A 395 5.95 -3.60 -18.47
C GLN A 395 6.58 -3.40 -19.85
N LYS A 396 7.35 -4.36 -20.39
CA LYS A 396 7.96 -4.23 -21.74
C LYS A 396 7.00 -4.55 -22.88
N ARG A 397 5.80 -5.06 -22.58
CA ARG A 397 4.79 -5.50 -23.58
C ARG A 397 3.57 -4.60 -23.64
N ILE A 398 3.59 -3.48 -22.92
CA ILE A 398 2.50 -2.51 -22.85
C ILE A 398 3.10 -1.10 -22.75
N ARG A 399 2.42 -0.09 -23.29
CA ARG A 399 2.78 1.32 -23.13
C ARG A 399 1.57 2.23 -23.21
N LEU A 400 1.70 3.44 -22.69
CA LEU A 400 0.76 4.53 -22.92
C LEU A 400 1.30 5.45 -24.02
N SER A 401 0.41 5.88 -24.91
CA SER A 401 0.75 6.65 -26.11
C SER A 401 -0.18 7.84 -26.27
N GLY A 402 0.38 8.99 -26.66
CA GLY A 402 -0.35 10.21 -27.00
C GLY A 402 -0.93 11.03 -25.85
N GLY A 403 -0.75 10.60 -24.59
CA GLY A 403 -1.17 11.33 -23.40
C GLY A 403 -0.45 12.67 -23.22
N ARG A 404 -1.04 13.58 -22.44
CA ARG A 404 -0.41 14.89 -22.12
C ARG A 404 0.74 14.76 -21.14
N ASN A 405 0.78 13.65 -20.39
CA ASN A 405 1.81 13.32 -19.42
C ASN A 405 2.04 11.78 -19.40
N PRO A 406 3.10 11.28 -18.73
CA PRO A 406 3.43 9.85 -18.71
C PRO A 406 2.43 8.94 -18.00
N TYR A 407 1.45 9.49 -17.26
CA TYR A 407 0.46 8.74 -16.49
C TYR A 407 -0.86 8.53 -17.22
N GLU A 408 -1.02 9.08 -18.43
CA GLU A 408 -2.22 8.88 -19.22
C GLU A 408 -1.90 8.58 -20.67
N GLY A 409 -2.86 7.99 -21.36
CA GLY A 409 -2.79 7.81 -22.80
C GLY A 409 -3.54 6.58 -23.29
N ARG A 410 -3.47 6.41 -24.61
CA ARG A 410 -3.99 5.24 -25.30
C ARG A 410 -3.17 4.01 -24.93
N VAL A 411 -3.85 2.91 -24.62
CA VAL A 411 -3.22 1.64 -24.26
C VAL A 411 -2.79 0.91 -25.53
N GLU A 412 -1.48 0.72 -25.67
CA GLU A 412 -0.88 -0.06 -26.76
C GLU A 412 -0.17 -1.29 -26.20
N VAL A 413 -0.38 -2.44 -26.83
CA VAL A 413 0.23 -3.71 -26.42
C VAL A 413 1.09 -4.28 -27.55
N LEU A 414 2.20 -4.91 -27.18
CA LEU A 414 3.14 -5.51 -28.11
C LEU A 414 2.74 -6.96 -28.38
N THR A 415 2.43 -7.28 -29.64
CA THR A 415 2.04 -8.62 -30.07
C THR A 415 2.95 -9.13 -31.19
N GLU A 416 2.94 -10.45 -31.41
CA GLU A 416 3.67 -11.08 -32.50
C GLU A 416 2.74 -11.31 -33.69
N LYS A 417 3.07 -10.71 -34.84
CA LYS A 417 2.32 -10.88 -36.09
C LYS A 417 3.31 -11.23 -37.20
N ASN A 418 3.12 -12.38 -37.85
CA ASN A 418 3.98 -12.89 -38.93
C ASN A 418 5.49 -12.96 -38.57
N GLY A 419 5.82 -13.31 -37.32
CA GLY A 419 7.21 -13.43 -36.85
C GLY A 419 7.89 -12.11 -36.48
N SER A 420 7.18 -10.97 -36.61
CA SER A 420 7.65 -9.65 -36.19
C SER A 420 6.82 -9.13 -35.02
N LEU A 421 7.46 -8.41 -34.11
CA LEU A 421 6.79 -7.75 -32.99
C LEU A 421 6.20 -6.42 -33.49
N VAL A 422 4.88 -6.25 -33.29
CA VAL A 422 4.13 -5.06 -33.71
C VAL A 422 3.33 -4.51 -32.53
N TRP A 423 3.29 -3.19 -32.43
CA TRP A 423 2.40 -2.50 -31.50
C TRP A 423 1.01 -2.41 -32.09
N GLY A 424 0.00 -2.50 -31.23
CA GLY A 424 -1.38 -2.29 -31.60
C GLY A 424 -2.23 -1.82 -30.43
N THR A 425 -3.45 -1.37 -30.73
CA THR A 425 -4.42 -0.88 -29.75
C THR A 425 -5.24 -2.00 -29.12
N VAL A 426 -5.84 -1.69 -27.97
CA VAL A 426 -6.82 -2.53 -27.28
C VAL A 426 -8.23 -2.00 -27.59
N CYS A 427 -9.18 -2.91 -27.88
CA CYS A 427 -10.57 -2.56 -28.10
C CYS A 427 -11.17 -1.89 -26.84
N SER A 428 -11.92 -0.81 -27.01
CA SER A 428 -12.55 -0.07 -25.91
C SER A 428 -13.94 -0.56 -25.51
N GLU A 429 -14.52 -1.49 -26.26
CA GLU A 429 -15.84 -2.04 -25.91
C GLU A 429 -15.80 -2.71 -24.52
N ASN A 430 -16.67 -2.24 -23.63
CA ASN A 430 -16.73 -2.65 -22.21
C ASN A 430 -15.44 -2.42 -21.41
N TRP A 431 -14.59 -1.50 -21.86
CA TRP A 431 -13.40 -1.11 -21.10
C TRP A 431 -13.78 -0.28 -19.88
N GLY A 432 -13.42 -0.77 -18.68
CA GLY A 432 -13.79 -0.18 -17.40
C GLY A 432 -12.61 0.10 -16.46
N MET A 433 -12.94 0.51 -15.24
CA MET A 433 -11.95 0.87 -14.22
C MET A 433 -11.11 -0.33 -13.78
N VAL A 434 -11.67 -1.54 -13.75
CA VAL A 434 -10.95 -2.75 -13.32
C VAL A 434 -9.84 -3.11 -14.31
N GLU A 435 -10.09 -3.01 -15.62
CA GLU A 435 -9.07 -3.19 -16.66
C GLU A 435 -7.99 -2.10 -16.56
N ALA A 436 -8.41 -0.85 -16.35
CA ALA A 436 -7.48 0.26 -16.19
C ALA A 436 -6.55 0.08 -14.97
N MET A 437 -7.06 -0.44 -13.85
CA MET A 437 -6.26 -0.77 -12.67
C MET A 437 -5.15 -1.77 -13.00
N VAL A 438 -5.46 -2.81 -13.79
CA VAL A 438 -4.46 -3.78 -14.25
C VAL A 438 -3.38 -3.12 -15.11
N VAL A 439 -3.76 -2.20 -16.01
CA VAL A 439 -2.81 -1.48 -16.87
C VAL A 439 -1.89 -0.57 -16.05
N CYS A 440 -2.45 0.28 -15.18
CA CYS A 440 -1.67 1.20 -14.34
C CYS A 440 -0.71 0.44 -13.42
N ARG A 441 -1.18 -0.65 -12.82
CA ARG A 441 -0.34 -1.56 -12.02
C ARG A 441 0.75 -2.24 -12.85
N GLN A 442 0.42 -2.78 -14.03
CA GLN A 442 1.40 -3.46 -14.89
C GLN A 442 2.54 -2.52 -15.30
N LEU A 443 2.25 -1.23 -15.49
CA LEU A 443 3.23 -0.19 -15.79
C LEU A 443 3.95 0.36 -14.56
N GLY A 444 3.51 0.02 -13.34
CA GLY A 444 4.05 0.56 -12.10
C GLY A 444 3.69 2.03 -11.87
N LEU A 445 2.55 2.47 -12.38
CA LEU A 445 2.04 3.86 -12.32
C LEU A 445 0.96 4.06 -11.24
N GLY A 446 0.81 3.10 -10.32
CA GLY A 446 -0.16 3.16 -9.24
C GLY A 446 -1.56 2.66 -9.63
N PHE A 447 -2.57 3.34 -9.13
CA PHE A 447 -4.00 3.07 -9.38
C PHE A 447 -4.45 3.72 -10.69
N ALA A 448 -5.54 3.23 -11.28
CA ALA A 448 -6.24 3.96 -12.31
C ALA A 448 -7.07 5.08 -11.69
N SER A 449 -6.97 6.29 -12.24
CA SER A 449 -7.87 7.40 -11.94
C SER A 449 -9.06 7.44 -12.91
N TYR A 450 -8.83 7.07 -14.18
CA TYR A 450 -9.86 7.03 -15.22
C TYR A 450 -9.63 5.89 -16.22
N ALA A 451 -10.74 5.37 -16.75
CA ALA A 451 -10.80 4.47 -17.89
C ALA A 451 -11.54 5.15 -19.05
N PHE A 452 -10.94 5.16 -20.24
CA PHE A 452 -11.49 5.84 -21.41
C PHE A 452 -11.86 4.84 -22.50
N GLN A 453 -13.07 4.96 -23.04
CA GLN A 453 -13.51 4.19 -24.21
C GLN A 453 -13.28 4.94 -25.53
N GLU A 454 -13.07 6.26 -25.47
CA GLU A 454 -12.81 7.11 -26.62
C GLU A 454 -11.53 7.91 -26.41
N THR A 455 -10.57 7.76 -27.33
CA THR A 455 -9.22 8.32 -27.20
C THR A 455 -8.81 9.16 -28.42
N TRP A 456 -9.77 9.67 -29.19
CA TRP A 456 -9.50 10.29 -30.49
C TRP A 456 -8.62 11.55 -30.39
N TYR A 457 -8.58 12.17 -29.21
CA TYR A 457 -7.80 13.36 -28.89
C TYR A 457 -6.33 13.08 -28.53
N TRP A 458 -5.94 11.82 -28.29
CA TRP A 458 -4.54 11.45 -28.10
C TRP A 458 -3.90 11.06 -29.43
N ALA A 459 -3.04 11.94 -29.93
CA ALA A 459 -2.23 11.67 -31.10
C ALA A 459 -1.16 10.62 -30.76
N GLY A 460 -1.19 9.47 -31.41
CA GLY A 460 -0.14 8.47 -31.26
C GLY A 460 0.35 7.97 -32.60
N ASP A 461 1.28 7.04 -32.58
CA ASP A 461 1.89 6.49 -33.79
C ASP A 461 0.83 5.72 -34.61
N ALA A 462 0.54 6.21 -35.81
CA ALA A 462 -0.45 5.62 -36.71
C ALA A 462 -0.11 4.17 -37.08
N SER A 463 1.15 3.75 -36.97
CA SER A 463 1.55 2.36 -37.19
C SER A 463 0.96 1.39 -36.16
N ALA A 464 0.51 1.90 -35.01
CA ALA A 464 -0.09 1.14 -33.93
C ALA A 464 -1.63 1.19 -33.90
N ASP A 465 -2.30 1.82 -34.87
CA ASP A 465 -3.77 2.01 -34.83
C ASP A 465 -4.55 0.68 -34.90
N ASN A 466 -3.97 -0.37 -35.48
CA ASN A 466 -4.63 -1.68 -35.59
C ASN A 466 -4.96 -2.27 -34.21
N VAL A 467 -6.20 -2.69 -34.03
CA VAL A 467 -6.62 -3.41 -32.81
C VAL A 467 -5.99 -4.79 -32.79
N VAL A 468 -5.30 -5.12 -31.69
CA VAL A 468 -4.59 -6.40 -31.50
C VAL A 468 -5.10 -7.22 -30.31
N MET A 469 -5.96 -6.63 -29.48
CA MET A 469 -6.56 -7.28 -28.32
C MET A 469 -8.00 -6.78 -28.14
N SER A 470 -8.92 -7.67 -27.80
CA SER A 470 -10.35 -7.36 -27.66
C SER A 470 -11.05 -8.23 -26.62
N GLY A 471 -12.19 -7.75 -26.11
CA GLY A 471 -13.01 -8.47 -25.13
C GLY A 471 -12.30 -8.63 -23.79
N VAL A 472 -11.47 -7.67 -23.40
CA VAL A 472 -10.71 -7.73 -22.16
C VAL A 472 -11.67 -7.57 -20.98
N ARG A 473 -11.65 -8.55 -20.08
CA ARG A 473 -12.38 -8.52 -18.81
C ARG A 473 -11.46 -9.01 -17.71
N CYS A 474 -11.13 -8.12 -16.78
CA CYS A 474 -10.26 -8.40 -15.66
C CYS A 474 -11.07 -8.65 -14.38
N SER A 475 -10.55 -9.51 -13.51
CA SER A 475 -11.01 -9.63 -12.11
C SER A 475 -10.45 -8.52 -11.22
N GLY A 476 -9.37 -7.87 -11.66
CA GLY A 476 -8.66 -6.83 -10.93
C GLY A 476 -7.42 -7.34 -10.18
N THR A 477 -7.19 -8.66 -10.14
CA THR A 477 -6.05 -9.29 -9.45
C THR A 477 -4.88 -9.64 -10.39
N GLU A 478 -5.08 -9.50 -11.70
CA GLU A 478 -4.11 -9.89 -12.71
C GLU A 478 -2.84 -9.01 -12.68
N MET A 479 -1.67 -9.59 -12.92
CA MET A 479 -0.41 -8.83 -12.97
C MET A 479 -0.18 -8.12 -14.30
N SER A 480 -0.90 -8.52 -15.33
CA SER A 480 -0.74 -7.99 -16.68
C SER A 480 -2.01 -8.16 -17.47
N LEU A 481 -2.29 -7.24 -18.39
CA LEU A 481 -3.48 -7.24 -19.24
C LEU A 481 -3.69 -8.57 -20.00
N PRO A 482 -2.66 -9.25 -20.54
CA PRO A 482 -2.85 -10.55 -21.21
C PRO A 482 -3.24 -11.72 -20.29
N GLN A 483 -3.25 -11.54 -18.96
CA GLN A 483 -3.74 -12.56 -18.01
C GLN A 483 -5.24 -12.44 -17.75
N CYS A 484 -5.84 -11.28 -18.07
CA CYS A 484 -7.28 -11.10 -17.98
C CYS A 484 -7.99 -12.01 -19.00
N LEU A 485 -9.29 -12.24 -18.81
CA LEU A 485 -10.08 -12.93 -19.83
C LEU A 485 -10.11 -12.07 -21.09
N HIS A 486 -9.80 -12.64 -22.26
CA HIS A 486 -9.85 -11.95 -23.54
C HIS A 486 -10.05 -12.92 -24.71
N HIS A 487 -10.44 -12.43 -25.90
CA HIS A 487 -10.77 -13.28 -27.06
C HIS A 487 -9.58 -14.00 -27.73
N GLY A 488 -8.38 -13.95 -27.15
CA GLY A 488 -7.18 -14.58 -27.71
C GLY A 488 -6.80 -14.05 -29.09
N LYS A 489 -6.64 -14.96 -30.06
CA LYS A 489 -6.29 -14.63 -31.46
C LYS A 489 -7.47 -14.12 -32.29
N HIS A 490 -8.70 -14.38 -31.85
CA HIS A 490 -9.91 -13.95 -32.56
C HIS A 490 -10.28 -12.55 -32.09
N ILE A 491 -9.93 -11.54 -32.88
CA ILE A 491 -10.18 -10.14 -32.53
C ILE A 491 -11.56 -9.74 -33.05
N SER A 492 -12.42 -9.27 -32.15
CA SER A 492 -13.74 -8.72 -32.46
C SER A 492 -13.90 -7.40 -31.73
N CYS A 493 -14.10 -6.32 -32.49
CA CYS A 493 -14.28 -4.97 -31.95
C CYS A 493 -15.30 -4.22 -32.80
N PRO A 494 -16.61 -4.50 -32.63
CA PRO A 494 -17.67 -3.84 -33.39
C PRO A 494 -17.78 -2.34 -33.06
N LYS A 495 -17.41 -1.93 -31.84
CA LYS A 495 -17.32 -0.53 -31.41
C LYS A 495 -15.94 -0.28 -30.81
N GLY A 496 -15.30 0.81 -31.22
CA GLY A 496 -13.96 1.16 -30.79
C GLY A 496 -12.85 0.69 -31.74
N GLY A 497 -11.60 1.00 -31.39
CA GLY A 497 -10.41 0.69 -32.18
C GLY A 497 -9.83 1.88 -32.96
N GLY A 498 -8.54 1.78 -33.32
CA GLY A 498 -7.82 2.90 -33.95
C GLY A 498 -7.79 4.12 -33.06
N ARG A 499 -8.40 5.22 -33.51
CA ARG A 499 -8.53 6.48 -32.75
C ARG A 499 -9.47 6.35 -31.55
N PHE A 500 -10.39 5.38 -31.54
CA PHE A 500 -11.33 5.13 -30.43
C PHE A 500 -10.92 3.89 -29.64
N ALA A 501 -9.62 3.75 -29.35
CA ALA A 501 -9.09 2.63 -28.59
C ALA A 501 -9.31 2.81 -27.08
N ALA A 502 -9.02 1.78 -26.31
CA ALA A 502 -9.01 1.86 -24.86
C ALA A 502 -7.88 2.78 -24.37
N GLY A 503 -8.17 3.52 -23.30
CA GLY A 503 -7.27 4.48 -22.68
C GLY A 503 -7.32 4.43 -21.17
N VAL A 504 -6.28 4.93 -20.52
CA VAL A 504 -6.22 5.03 -19.06
C VAL A 504 -5.59 6.35 -18.62
N SER A 505 -5.90 6.76 -17.39
CA SER A 505 -5.11 7.70 -16.60
C SER A 505 -4.81 7.06 -15.25
N CYS A 506 -3.61 7.28 -14.74
CA CYS A 506 -3.09 6.64 -13.54
C CYS A 506 -2.73 7.68 -12.45
N SER A 507 -2.68 7.23 -11.19
CA SER A 507 -2.39 8.03 -10.01
C SER A 507 -1.71 7.19 -8.93
N ASP A 508 -0.82 7.78 -8.14
CA ASP A 508 -0.12 7.09 -7.03
C ASP A 508 -1.02 6.81 -5.80
N SER A 509 -2.22 7.39 -5.78
CA SER A 509 -3.22 7.26 -4.70
C SER A 509 -4.64 7.15 -5.26
N ALA A 510 -5.50 6.48 -4.50
CA ALA A 510 -6.94 6.38 -4.73
C ALA A 510 -7.67 6.47 -3.36
N PRO A 511 -8.95 6.90 -3.34
CA PRO A 511 -9.81 6.77 -2.17
C PRO A 511 -10.13 5.29 -1.87
N ASP A 512 -10.76 5.01 -0.74
CA ASP A 512 -11.20 3.67 -0.34
C ASP A 512 -12.45 3.84 0.53
N LEU A 513 -13.62 3.46 0.01
CA LEU A 513 -14.90 3.70 0.66
C LEU A 513 -15.38 2.47 1.42
N VAL A 514 -15.72 2.67 2.69
CA VAL A 514 -16.20 1.59 3.55
C VAL A 514 -17.44 2.02 4.33
N LEU A 515 -18.44 1.14 4.38
CA LEU A 515 -19.66 1.38 5.14
C LEU A 515 -19.46 1.05 6.62
N ASN A 516 -19.96 1.89 7.53
CA ASN A 516 -20.05 1.55 8.94
C ASN A 516 -21.19 0.53 9.18
N ALA A 517 -20.84 -0.76 9.24
CA ALA A 517 -21.80 -1.85 9.41
C ALA A 517 -22.54 -1.81 10.77
N GLN A 518 -21.85 -1.42 11.84
CA GLN A 518 -22.45 -1.35 13.18
C GLN A 518 -23.52 -0.26 13.26
N LEU A 519 -23.31 0.88 12.59
CA LEU A 519 -24.30 1.94 12.52
C LEU A 519 -25.59 1.46 11.83
N VAL A 520 -25.46 0.71 10.75
CA VAL A 520 -26.62 0.11 10.05
C VAL A 520 -27.39 -0.80 11.00
N GLU A 521 -26.69 -1.71 11.70
CA GLU A 521 -27.31 -2.64 12.65
C GLU A 521 -28.09 -1.91 13.74
N HIS A 522 -27.51 -0.87 14.34
CA HIS A 522 -28.09 -0.14 15.47
C HIS A 522 -29.21 0.82 15.07
N THR A 523 -29.24 1.30 13.82
CA THR A 523 -30.20 2.32 13.37
C THR A 523 -31.33 1.76 12.51
N THR A 524 -31.40 0.43 12.37
CA THR A 524 -32.45 -0.21 11.57
C THR A 524 -33.80 -0.20 12.28
N TYR A 525 -34.87 0.25 11.60
CA TYR A 525 -36.25 0.14 12.09
C TYR A 525 -37.27 0.12 10.95
N LEU A 526 -38.52 -0.25 11.28
CA LEU A 526 -39.66 -0.19 10.37
C LEU A 526 -40.49 1.07 10.60
N GLU A 527 -40.92 1.68 9.50
CA GLU A 527 -41.90 2.78 9.50
C GLU A 527 -43.01 2.48 8.50
N ASP A 528 -44.27 2.59 8.92
CA ASP A 528 -45.42 2.59 8.01
C ASP A 528 -45.79 4.06 7.74
N ARG A 529 -45.56 4.53 6.50
CA ARG A 529 -45.76 5.94 6.11
C ARG A 529 -46.84 6.07 5.03
N PRO A 530 -47.80 7.00 5.16
CA PRO A 530 -48.87 7.17 4.18
C PRO A 530 -48.36 7.79 2.88
N MET A 531 -48.96 7.43 1.75
CA MET A 531 -48.53 7.86 0.41
C MET A 531 -48.51 9.37 0.22
N TYR A 532 -49.44 10.12 0.82
CA TYR A 532 -49.44 11.60 0.73
C TYR A 532 -48.15 12.23 1.29
N ALA A 533 -47.45 11.56 2.21
CA ALA A 533 -46.20 12.03 2.80
C ALA A 533 -44.97 11.57 2.01
N LEU A 534 -45.15 10.79 0.94
CA LEU A 534 -44.11 10.14 0.13
C LEU A 534 -44.09 10.62 -1.33
N GLN A 535 -44.75 11.74 -1.64
CA GLN A 535 -44.84 12.26 -3.00
C GLN A 535 -43.45 12.46 -3.65
N CYS A 536 -42.53 13.10 -2.92
CA CYS A 536 -41.15 13.28 -3.35
C CYS A 536 -40.42 11.95 -3.59
N ALA A 537 -40.54 11.00 -2.66
CA ALA A 537 -39.94 9.69 -2.79
C ALA A 537 -40.49 8.89 -3.98
N LEU A 538 -41.76 9.10 -4.35
CA LEU A 538 -42.36 8.47 -5.54
C LEU A 538 -41.80 9.05 -6.83
N GLU A 539 -41.64 10.38 -6.90
CA GLU A 539 -41.04 11.10 -8.04
C GLU A 539 -39.56 10.73 -8.22
N GLU A 540 -38.84 10.53 -7.13
CA GLU A 540 -37.46 10.06 -7.09
C GLU A 540 -37.29 8.55 -7.36
N ASN A 541 -38.38 7.81 -7.56
CA ASN A 541 -38.38 6.34 -7.72
C ASN A 541 -37.81 5.58 -6.50
N CYS A 542 -37.87 6.13 -5.29
CA CYS A 542 -37.40 5.49 -4.05
C CYS A 542 -38.38 4.48 -3.44
N LEU A 543 -39.50 4.20 -4.11
CA LEU A 543 -40.54 3.26 -3.67
C LEU A 543 -40.62 2.07 -4.62
N SER A 544 -41.15 0.95 -4.11
CA SER A 544 -41.41 -0.24 -4.93
C SER A 544 -42.32 0.12 -6.12
N SER A 545 -42.16 -0.62 -7.22
CA SER A 545 -43.00 -0.46 -8.42
C SER A 545 -44.51 -0.55 -8.15
N THR A 546 -44.95 -1.22 -7.06
CA THR A 546 -46.37 -1.30 -6.69
C THR A 546 -46.92 0.03 -6.15
N ALA A 547 -46.06 0.90 -5.62
CA ALA A 547 -46.46 2.20 -5.07
C ALA A 547 -47.12 3.11 -6.12
N LYS A 548 -46.73 2.99 -7.40
CA LYS A 548 -47.30 3.77 -8.53
C LYS A 548 -48.79 3.48 -8.80
N LYS A 549 -49.31 2.36 -8.29
CA LYS A 549 -50.69 1.91 -8.54
C LYS A 549 -51.63 2.12 -7.35
N ASN A 550 -51.11 2.54 -6.21
CA ASN A 550 -51.89 2.62 -4.98
C ASN A 550 -52.53 3.99 -4.78
N ASP A 551 -53.67 4.00 -4.09
CA ASP A 551 -54.37 5.23 -3.70
C ASP A 551 -53.55 6.08 -2.70
N HIS A 552 -53.78 7.39 -2.68
CA HIS A 552 -53.09 8.35 -1.80
C HIS A 552 -53.30 8.07 -0.31
N SER A 553 -54.33 7.30 0.04
CA SER A 553 -54.65 6.84 1.40
C SER A 553 -53.88 5.60 1.85
N SER A 554 -53.16 4.92 0.94
CA SER A 554 -52.41 3.71 1.25
C SER A 554 -51.12 3.99 2.03
N TYR A 555 -50.62 2.97 2.72
CA TYR A 555 -49.38 3.02 3.48
C TYR A 555 -48.29 2.23 2.77
N ARG A 556 -47.05 2.68 2.93
CA ARG A 556 -45.84 1.96 2.54
C ARG A 556 -45.08 1.57 3.79
N ARG A 557 -44.60 0.33 3.82
CA ARG A 557 -43.73 -0.16 4.89
C ARG A 557 -42.27 -0.01 4.48
N LEU A 558 -41.55 0.82 5.21
CA LEU A 558 -40.20 1.24 4.90
C LEU A 558 -39.24 0.64 5.93
N LEU A 559 -38.25 -0.12 5.45
CA LEU A 559 -37.10 -0.57 6.23
C LEU A 559 -36.03 0.53 6.20
N ARG A 560 -35.95 1.33 7.26
CA ARG A 560 -35.01 2.45 7.39
C ARG A 560 -33.74 2.04 8.11
N PHE A 561 -32.64 2.70 7.78
CA PHE A 561 -31.30 2.51 8.37
C PHE A 561 -30.41 3.71 8.03
N SER A 562 -29.35 3.98 8.79
CA SER A 562 -28.37 5.01 8.41
C SER A 562 -27.22 4.41 7.61
N SER A 563 -26.76 5.11 6.58
CA SER A 563 -25.52 4.79 5.87
C SER A 563 -24.45 5.81 6.25
N GLN A 564 -23.32 5.35 6.79
CA GLN A 564 -22.14 6.19 7.00
C GLN A 564 -20.99 5.62 6.19
N ILE A 565 -20.52 6.37 5.21
CA ILE A 565 -19.50 5.96 4.25
C ILE A 565 -18.19 6.68 4.59
N HIS A 566 -17.19 5.93 5.03
CA HIS A 566 -15.85 6.43 5.37
C HIS A 566 -14.96 6.43 4.14
N ASN A 567 -14.08 7.43 4.00
CA ASN A 567 -12.95 7.36 3.07
C ASN A 567 -11.66 7.04 3.84
N VAL A 568 -11.28 5.77 3.86
CA VAL A 568 -10.09 5.24 4.53
C VAL A 568 -8.87 5.13 3.59
N GLY A 569 -9.00 5.68 2.39
CA GLY A 569 -8.01 5.60 1.32
C GLY A 569 -6.85 6.58 1.49
N ARG A 570 -6.23 6.95 0.37
CA ARG A 570 -5.04 7.82 0.33
C ARG A 570 -5.25 9.13 -0.43
N SER A 571 -6.45 9.32 -0.98
CA SER A 571 -6.87 10.56 -1.63
C SER A 571 -8.36 10.77 -1.47
N ASP A 572 -8.81 11.99 -1.67
CA ASP A 572 -10.23 12.34 -1.59
C ASP A 572 -11.04 11.57 -2.64
N PHE A 573 -12.22 11.09 -2.25
CA PHE A 573 -13.19 10.56 -3.18
C PHE A 573 -13.89 11.73 -3.88
N ARG A 574 -13.98 11.68 -5.21
CA ARG A 574 -14.54 12.76 -6.03
C ARG A 574 -15.52 12.20 -7.05
N PRO A 575 -16.64 12.89 -7.33
CA PRO A 575 -17.54 12.47 -8.39
C PRO A 575 -16.84 12.49 -9.76
N LYS A 576 -17.14 11.49 -10.59
CA LYS A 576 -16.57 11.33 -11.93
C LYS A 576 -16.89 12.51 -12.86
N LEU A 577 -18.11 13.03 -12.75
CA LEU A 577 -18.62 14.09 -13.61
C LEU A 577 -18.47 15.46 -12.93
N GLY A 578 -18.12 16.47 -13.73
CA GLY A 578 -18.06 17.86 -13.26
C GLY A 578 -19.45 18.48 -13.13
N TYR A 579 -19.48 19.71 -12.58
CA TYR A 579 -20.70 20.48 -12.25
C TYR A 579 -21.80 20.51 -13.34
N HIS A 580 -21.42 20.45 -14.61
CA HIS A 580 -22.34 20.54 -15.75
C HIS A 580 -23.29 19.33 -15.87
N ALA A 581 -22.94 18.19 -15.28
CA ALA A 581 -23.76 16.99 -15.31
C ALA A 581 -24.49 16.73 -13.99
N TRP A 582 -24.32 17.60 -12.98
CA TRP A 582 -24.97 17.44 -11.70
C TRP A 582 -26.45 17.81 -11.83
N THR A 583 -27.32 16.97 -11.27
CA THR A 583 -28.77 17.16 -11.35
C THR A 583 -29.26 17.85 -10.08
N TRP A 584 -30.01 18.94 -10.22
CA TRP A 584 -30.69 19.56 -9.08
C TRP A 584 -31.89 18.72 -8.68
N HIS A 585 -32.11 18.56 -7.38
CA HIS A 585 -33.27 17.85 -6.89
C HIS A 585 -34.14 18.70 -5.99
N GLU A 586 -35.38 18.88 -6.42
CA GLU A 586 -36.30 19.83 -5.80
C GLU A 586 -36.73 19.41 -4.39
N CYS A 587 -36.84 18.10 -4.16
CA CYS A 587 -37.21 17.53 -2.86
C CYS A 587 -36.10 17.66 -1.80
N HIS A 588 -34.83 17.61 -2.21
CA HIS A 588 -33.68 17.68 -1.30
C HIS A 588 -32.97 19.04 -1.30
N ARG A 589 -33.34 19.93 -2.24
CA ARG A 589 -32.82 21.30 -2.39
C ARG A 589 -31.30 21.37 -2.44
N HIS A 590 -30.68 20.41 -3.13
CA HIS A 590 -29.26 20.42 -3.46
C HIS A 590 -29.00 19.65 -4.76
N TYR A 591 -27.76 19.74 -5.25
CA TYR A 591 -27.30 19.04 -6.45
C TYR A 591 -26.78 17.65 -6.14
N HIS A 592 -27.04 16.69 -7.03
CA HIS A 592 -26.52 15.34 -6.95
C HIS A 592 -25.38 15.16 -7.96
N SER A 593 -24.22 14.74 -7.46
CA SER A 593 -23.02 14.58 -8.28
C SER A 593 -22.82 13.15 -8.80
N MET A 594 -23.58 12.19 -8.27
CA MET A 594 -23.65 10.81 -8.73
C MET A 594 -25.10 10.32 -8.74
N GLU A 595 -25.50 9.65 -9.83
CA GLU A 595 -26.84 9.08 -10.00
C GLU A 595 -27.01 7.78 -9.20
N VAL A 596 -25.98 6.92 -9.20
CA VAL A 596 -25.97 5.66 -8.44
C VAL A 596 -24.69 5.59 -7.61
N PHE A 597 -24.78 5.90 -6.32
CA PHE A 597 -23.67 5.70 -5.38
C PHE A 597 -23.85 4.45 -4.52
N THR A 598 -25.08 4.06 -4.22
CA THR A 598 -25.34 2.82 -3.46
C THR A 598 -26.54 2.04 -3.98
N HIS A 599 -26.44 0.71 -3.95
CA HIS A 599 -27.59 -0.19 -4.04
C HIS A 599 -27.98 -0.73 -2.67
N TYR A 600 -29.28 -0.71 -2.36
CA TYR A 600 -29.84 -1.29 -1.14
C TYR A 600 -30.67 -2.50 -1.52
N ASP A 601 -30.20 -3.70 -1.21
CA ASP A 601 -30.85 -4.94 -1.61
C ASP A 601 -31.32 -5.72 -0.39
N LEU A 602 -32.54 -6.26 -0.48
CA LEU A 602 -33.00 -7.32 0.41
C LEU A 602 -33.04 -8.62 -0.40
N LEU A 603 -32.17 -9.56 -0.05
CA LEU A 603 -31.98 -10.82 -0.75
C LEU A 603 -32.63 -11.97 0.01
N SER A 604 -33.11 -12.98 -0.71
CA SER A 604 -33.43 -14.28 -0.11
C SER A 604 -32.15 -14.96 0.37
N LEU A 605 -32.28 -16.00 1.20
CA LEU A 605 -31.13 -16.85 1.59
C LEU A 605 -30.44 -17.52 0.38
N ASN A 606 -31.14 -17.62 -0.76
CA ASN A 606 -30.59 -18.14 -2.01
C ASN A 606 -29.87 -17.06 -2.84
N GLY A 607 -29.82 -15.80 -2.37
CA GLY A 607 -29.15 -14.68 -3.04
C GLY A 607 -29.98 -13.99 -4.13
N THR A 608 -31.26 -14.32 -4.26
CA THR A 608 -32.16 -13.64 -5.21
C THR A 608 -32.68 -12.34 -4.61
N LYS A 609 -32.66 -11.23 -5.36
CA LYS A 609 -33.26 -9.96 -4.93
C LYS A 609 -34.77 -10.14 -4.71
N VAL A 610 -35.25 -9.81 -3.50
CA VAL A 610 -36.66 -9.86 -3.09
C VAL A 610 -37.26 -8.45 -3.02
N ALA A 611 -36.47 -7.50 -2.55
CA ALA A 611 -36.77 -6.08 -2.65
C ALA A 611 -35.48 -5.32 -3.00
N GLU A 612 -35.67 -4.20 -3.67
CA GLU A 612 -34.60 -3.29 -4.03
C GLU A 612 -35.03 -1.90 -3.58
N GLY A 613 -34.10 -1.22 -2.94
CA GLY A 613 -34.12 0.20 -2.67
C GLY A 613 -32.86 0.80 -3.24
N HIS A 614 -32.88 2.10 -3.33
CA HIS A 614 -31.69 2.87 -3.61
C HIS A 614 -31.92 4.24 -3.01
N LYS A 615 -30.82 4.91 -2.75
CA LYS A 615 -30.88 6.34 -2.56
C LYS A 615 -30.77 6.94 -3.96
N ALA A 616 -31.85 7.55 -4.44
CA ALA A 616 -31.98 8.15 -5.79
C ALA A 616 -30.95 9.24 -6.10
N SER A 617 -30.10 9.57 -5.13
CA SER A 617 -29.32 10.77 -5.15
C SER A 617 -28.30 10.92 -4.04
N PHE A 618 -27.08 11.32 -4.41
CA PHE A 618 -26.01 11.57 -3.45
C PHE A 618 -25.39 12.96 -3.58
N CYS A 619 -25.44 13.67 -2.46
CA CYS A 619 -24.56 14.76 -2.10
C CYS A 619 -23.30 14.16 -1.44
N LEU A 620 -22.12 14.35 -2.01
CA LEU A 620 -20.89 13.87 -1.36
C LEU A 620 -20.30 14.99 -0.50
N GLU A 621 -20.33 14.85 0.82
CA GLU A 621 -19.78 15.85 1.74
C GLU A 621 -19.10 15.28 2.99
N ASP A 622 -18.29 16.11 3.65
CA ASP A 622 -17.61 15.76 4.89
C ASP A 622 -18.52 16.02 6.09
N THR A 623 -19.40 15.06 6.42
CA THR A 623 -20.31 15.17 7.57
C THR A 623 -19.54 15.26 8.89
N GLN A 624 -18.50 14.45 9.07
CA GLN A 624 -17.56 14.51 10.18
C GLN A 624 -16.25 13.83 9.77
N CYS A 625 -15.17 14.15 10.50
CA CYS A 625 -13.85 13.61 10.26
C CYS A 625 -13.21 13.18 11.58
N ASP A 626 -12.15 12.37 11.45
CA ASP A 626 -11.26 12.04 12.55
C ASP A 626 -10.63 13.29 13.19
N GLU A 627 -10.18 13.14 14.43
CA GLU A 627 -9.68 14.24 15.23
C GLU A 627 -8.48 14.94 14.55
N GLY A 628 -8.61 16.24 14.32
CA GLY A 628 -7.58 17.04 13.67
C GLY A 628 -7.64 17.08 12.14
N ILE A 629 -8.58 16.38 11.49
CA ILE A 629 -8.86 16.53 10.06
C ILE A 629 -9.94 17.60 9.86
N GLN A 630 -9.71 18.51 8.90
CA GLN A 630 -10.66 19.57 8.58
C GLN A 630 -11.59 19.13 7.45
N LYS A 631 -12.89 19.34 7.63
CA LYS A 631 -13.91 19.19 6.60
C LYS A 631 -13.63 20.14 5.43
N ARG A 632 -13.81 19.66 4.21
CA ARG A 632 -13.55 20.40 2.97
C ARG A 632 -14.76 20.45 2.04
N TYR A 633 -15.46 19.33 1.89
CA TYR A 633 -16.57 19.20 0.94
C TYR A 633 -17.91 19.46 1.62
N VAL A 634 -18.75 20.26 0.97
CA VAL A 634 -20.07 20.67 1.45
C VAL A 634 -20.98 20.86 0.24
N CYS A 635 -22.16 20.26 0.24
CA CYS A 635 -23.06 20.33 -0.91
C CYS A 635 -23.88 21.62 -0.97
N ALA A 636 -24.08 22.28 0.18
CA ALA A 636 -24.81 23.54 0.25
C ALA A 636 -24.21 24.60 -0.67
N ASN A 637 -25.06 25.46 -1.23
CA ASN A 637 -24.66 26.57 -2.11
C ASN A 637 -23.85 26.15 -3.35
N PHE A 638 -24.13 24.96 -3.91
CA PHE A 638 -23.43 24.42 -5.07
C PHE A 638 -21.91 24.28 -4.84
N GLY A 639 -21.55 23.90 -3.60
CA GLY A 639 -20.17 23.68 -3.21
C GLY A 639 -19.53 22.46 -3.88
N GLU A 640 -18.21 22.37 -3.76
CA GLU A 640 -17.46 21.19 -4.17
C GLU A 640 -17.93 19.96 -3.41
N GLN A 641 -18.15 18.86 -4.14
CA GLN A 641 -18.53 17.57 -3.58
C GLN A 641 -17.37 16.58 -3.59
N GLY A 642 -17.35 15.73 -2.56
CA GLY A 642 -16.34 14.70 -2.33
C GLY A 642 -16.35 14.22 -0.89
N ILE A 643 -15.51 13.23 -0.59
CA ILE A 643 -15.26 12.76 0.78
C ILE A 643 -13.76 12.80 1.01
N THR A 644 -13.32 13.65 1.94
CA THR A 644 -11.92 13.84 2.31
C THR A 644 -11.37 12.58 3.00
N VAL A 645 -10.08 12.30 2.83
CA VAL A 645 -9.42 11.18 3.55
C VAL A 645 -9.57 11.34 5.07
N GLY A 646 -10.00 10.28 5.76
CA GLY A 646 -10.27 10.30 7.20
C GLY A 646 -11.57 11.04 7.58
N CYS A 647 -12.41 11.34 6.60
CA CYS A 647 -13.77 11.83 6.80
C CYS A 647 -14.80 10.79 6.35
N TRP A 648 -16.05 11.03 6.74
CA TRP A 648 -17.18 10.23 6.32
C TRP A 648 -18.39 11.08 6.00
N ASP A 649 -19.22 10.54 5.13
CA ASP A 649 -20.51 11.08 4.74
C ASP A 649 -21.64 10.27 5.39
N THR A 650 -22.56 10.93 6.10
CA THR A 650 -23.63 10.27 6.86
C THR A 650 -25.01 10.59 6.31
N TYR A 651 -25.62 9.57 5.72
CA TYR A 651 -27.03 9.54 5.33
C TYR A 651 -27.85 8.94 6.48
N ARG A 652 -28.41 9.81 7.31
CA ARG A 652 -29.17 9.39 8.50
C ARG A 652 -30.49 8.72 8.12
N HIS A 653 -30.93 7.77 8.95
CA HIS A 653 -32.16 6.99 8.76
C HIS A 653 -33.46 7.81 8.60
N ASP A 654 -33.50 9.06 9.05
CA ASP A 654 -34.67 9.95 9.01
C ASP A 654 -34.89 10.65 7.66
N ILE A 655 -33.86 10.70 6.80
CA ILE A 655 -33.98 11.40 5.51
C ILE A 655 -34.78 10.57 4.49
N ASP A 656 -35.30 11.24 3.46
CA ASP A 656 -36.05 10.55 2.40
C ASP A 656 -35.15 9.64 1.54
N CYS A 657 -35.72 8.57 0.99
CA CYS A 657 -35.03 7.55 0.19
C CYS A 657 -33.95 6.74 0.92
N GLN A 658 -33.86 6.89 2.25
CA GLN A 658 -32.92 6.14 3.08
C GLN A 658 -33.62 4.90 3.68
N TRP A 659 -34.10 4.04 2.79
CA TRP A 659 -34.83 2.82 3.13
C TRP A 659 -34.83 1.79 1.99
N ILE A 660 -35.34 0.59 2.29
CA ILE A 660 -35.92 -0.33 1.30
C ILE A 660 -37.44 -0.36 1.53
N ASP A 661 -38.23 -0.17 0.47
CA ASP A 661 -39.68 -0.37 0.54
C ASP A 661 -39.98 -1.88 0.56
N ILE A 662 -40.43 -2.37 1.72
CA ILE A 662 -40.70 -3.79 1.98
C ILE A 662 -42.20 -4.10 2.05
N THR A 663 -43.05 -3.21 1.53
CA THR A 663 -44.52 -3.38 1.61
C THR A 663 -45.00 -4.71 1.04
N ASP A 664 -44.36 -5.16 -0.05
CA ASP A 664 -44.74 -6.38 -0.77
C ASP A 664 -43.94 -7.62 -0.31
N VAL A 665 -43.05 -7.45 0.68
CA VAL A 665 -42.18 -8.52 1.19
C VAL A 665 -42.95 -9.32 2.25
N LYS A 666 -42.89 -10.64 2.15
CA LYS A 666 -43.51 -11.55 3.13
C LYS A 666 -42.62 -11.69 4.37
N PRO A 667 -43.16 -12.11 5.53
CA PRO A 667 -42.33 -12.54 6.65
C PRO A 667 -41.37 -13.68 6.27
N GLY A 668 -40.16 -13.65 6.81
CA GLY A 668 -39.11 -14.62 6.52
C GLY A 668 -37.72 -14.17 6.96
N ASP A 669 -36.74 -15.01 6.65
CA ASP A 669 -35.32 -14.73 6.83
C ASP A 669 -34.69 -14.29 5.50
N TYR A 670 -33.90 -13.23 5.57
CA TYR A 670 -33.34 -12.49 4.45
C TYR A 670 -31.88 -12.11 4.72
N ILE A 671 -31.17 -11.72 3.66
CA ILE A 671 -29.86 -11.08 3.74
C ILE A 671 -30.06 -9.64 3.30
N PHE A 672 -29.78 -8.69 4.18
CA PHE A 672 -29.73 -7.28 3.83
C PHE A 672 -28.34 -6.94 3.30
N GLN A 673 -28.28 -6.20 2.19
CA GLN A 673 -27.02 -5.87 1.53
C GLN A 673 -27.01 -4.40 1.11
N VAL A 674 -25.89 -3.74 1.36
CA VAL A 674 -25.58 -2.41 0.81
C VAL A 674 -24.30 -2.51 -0.01
N VAL A 675 -24.32 -1.98 -1.22
CA VAL A 675 -23.13 -1.93 -2.09
C VAL A 675 -22.82 -0.47 -2.41
N ILE A 676 -21.62 0.00 -2.07
CA ILE A 676 -21.12 1.35 -2.38
C ILE A 676 -20.38 1.32 -3.71
N ASN A 677 -20.51 2.40 -4.50
CA ASN A 677 -19.90 2.55 -5.83
C ASN A 677 -20.04 1.27 -6.69
N PRO A 678 -21.27 0.75 -6.86
CA PRO A 678 -21.52 -0.61 -7.36
C PRO A 678 -21.08 -0.83 -8.81
N ASN A 679 -20.98 0.25 -9.59
CA ASN A 679 -20.61 0.22 -11.01
C ASN A 679 -19.12 0.50 -11.24
N TYR A 680 -18.33 0.69 -10.18
CA TYR A 680 -16.92 1.08 -10.28
C TYR A 680 -16.74 2.39 -11.07
N ASP A 681 -17.67 3.35 -10.89
CA ASP A 681 -17.68 4.59 -11.65
C ASP A 681 -16.53 5.52 -11.26
N VAL A 682 -16.12 5.46 -10.00
CA VAL A 682 -14.98 6.19 -9.44
C VAL A 682 -13.92 5.20 -8.99
N ALA A 683 -12.65 5.57 -9.17
CA ALA A 683 -11.50 4.78 -8.74
C ALA A 683 -11.43 4.61 -7.22
N GLU A 684 -11.19 3.39 -6.75
CA GLU A 684 -10.86 3.09 -5.36
C GLU A 684 -9.65 2.16 -5.25
N SER A 685 -9.00 2.16 -4.09
CA SER A 685 -7.83 1.33 -3.81
C SER A 685 -8.18 -0.11 -3.44
N ASP A 686 -9.38 -0.33 -2.89
CA ASP A 686 -10.00 -1.61 -2.63
C ASP A 686 -11.48 -1.50 -2.96
N TYR A 687 -12.05 -2.52 -3.62
CA TYR A 687 -13.49 -2.63 -3.84
C TYR A 687 -14.09 -3.83 -3.09
N SER A 688 -13.25 -4.66 -2.45
CA SER A 688 -13.68 -5.88 -1.76
C SER A 688 -14.41 -5.60 -0.43
N ASN A 689 -14.30 -4.37 0.05
CA ASN A 689 -14.90 -3.80 1.26
C ASN A 689 -16.11 -2.89 0.98
N ASN A 690 -16.45 -2.63 -0.30
CA ASN A 690 -17.61 -1.81 -0.69
C ASN A 690 -18.97 -2.47 -0.41
N ILE A 691 -18.99 -3.77 -0.11
CA ILE A 691 -20.20 -4.53 0.16
C ILE A 691 -20.34 -4.72 1.66
N MET A 692 -21.50 -4.38 2.21
CA MET A 692 -21.89 -4.70 3.58
C MET A 692 -23.07 -5.67 3.55
N LYS A 693 -23.05 -6.68 4.42
CA LYS A 693 -24.14 -7.65 4.57
C LYS A 693 -24.54 -7.79 6.03
N CYS A 694 -25.82 -8.03 6.24
CA CYS A 694 -26.40 -8.38 7.54
C CYS A 694 -27.40 -9.52 7.38
N LYS A 695 -27.58 -10.32 8.43
CA LYS A 695 -28.74 -11.20 8.54
C LYS A 695 -29.95 -10.39 8.99
N CYS A 696 -31.08 -10.67 8.35
CA CYS A 696 -32.31 -9.92 8.54
C CYS A 696 -33.46 -10.90 8.76
N ARG A 697 -34.19 -10.78 9.88
CA ARG A 697 -35.40 -11.55 10.13
C ARG A 697 -36.59 -10.63 10.23
N TYR A 698 -37.62 -10.89 9.43
CA TYR A 698 -38.84 -10.09 9.36
C TYR A 698 -40.07 -10.95 9.71
N ASP A 699 -40.84 -10.59 10.73
CA ASP A 699 -42.02 -11.37 11.16
C ASP A 699 -43.37 -10.79 10.66
N GLY A 700 -43.34 -9.69 9.90
CA GLY A 700 -44.55 -8.97 9.48
C GLY A 700 -44.94 -7.80 10.39
N TYR A 701 -44.27 -7.60 11.51
CA TYR A 701 -44.51 -6.49 12.44
C TYR A 701 -43.22 -5.81 12.88
N ARG A 702 -42.15 -6.58 13.05
CA ARG A 702 -40.82 -6.17 13.47
C ARG A 702 -39.78 -6.77 12.55
N ILE A 703 -38.62 -6.13 12.56
CA ILE A 703 -37.44 -6.61 11.85
C ILE A 703 -36.25 -6.63 12.80
N TRP A 704 -35.42 -7.66 12.70
CA TRP A 704 -34.18 -7.78 13.43
C TRP A 704 -33.03 -7.83 12.44
N MET A 705 -32.11 -6.89 12.57
CA MET A 705 -30.85 -6.86 11.86
C MET A 705 -29.74 -7.33 12.81
N TYR A 706 -28.91 -8.27 12.38
CA TYR A 706 -27.83 -8.79 13.21
C TYR A 706 -26.67 -9.32 12.37
N HIS A 707 -25.48 -9.36 12.98
CA HIS A 707 -24.24 -9.79 12.34
C HIS A 707 -23.94 -8.97 11.07
N CYS A 708 -24.04 -7.64 11.17
CA CYS A 708 -23.67 -6.76 10.08
C CYS A 708 -22.15 -6.67 9.95
N HIS A 709 -21.63 -6.84 8.73
CA HIS A 709 -20.18 -6.82 8.48
C HIS A 709 -19.85 -6.36 7.05
N THR A 710 -18.65 -5.78 6.86
CA THR A 710 -18.15 -5.31 5.55
C THR A 710 -17.21 -6.31 4.89
N GLY A 711 -17.40 -6.55 3.59
CA GLY A 711 -16.60 -7.48 2.78
C GLY A 711 -16.63 -8.93 3.28
N ASP A 712 -15.60 -9.69 2.89
CA ASP A 712 -15.31 -11.05 3.36
C ASP A 712 -14.75 -11.05 4.81
N SER A 713 -15.28 -10.20 5.70
CA SER A 713 -14.89 -10.14 7.11
C SER A 713 -15.32 -11.37 7.89
N ASP A 714 -16.26 -12.18 7.37
CA ASP A 714 -16.69 -13.43 7.99
C ASP A 714 -16.74 -14.58 6.96
N MET A 715 -15.69 -15.41 6.96
CA MET A 715 -15.54 -16.53 6.00
C MET A 715 -16.31 -17.80 6.41
N ASN A 716 -16.89 -17.84 7.61
CA ASN A 716 -17.42 -19.08 8.19
C ASN A 716 -18.91 -19.36 7.96
N GLU A 717 -19.68 -18.47 7.33
CA GLU A 717 -21.15 -18.64 7.29
C GLU A 717 -21.77 -19.04 5.94
N TYR A 718 -21.04 -19.01 4.80
CA TYR A 718 -21.61 -19.40 3.50
C TYR A 718 -20.65 -20.21 2.62
N PRO A 719 -20.61 -21.56 2.75
CA PRO A 719 -19.73 -22.43 1.95
C PRO A 719 -20.00 -22.43 0.44
N GLY A 720 -21.05 -21.74 -0.03
CA GLY A 720 -21.56 -21.84 -1.40
C GLY A 720 -21.56 -20.56 -2.24
N MET A 721 -21.29 -19.38 -1.69
CA MET A 721 -21.48 -18.11 -2.43
C MET A 721 -20.20 -17.38 -2.87
N SER A 722 -19.02 -17.77 -2.36
CA SER A 722 -17.74 -17.13 -2.74
C SER A 722 -17.38 -17.29 -4.24
N ASN A 723 -18.00 -18.26 -4.95
CA ASN A 723 -17.74 -18.51 -6.37
C ASN A 723 -18.71 -17.83 -7.36
N GLN A 724 -19.71 -17.06 -6.91
CA GLN A 724 -20.69 -16.43 -7.82
C GLN A 724 -20.56 -14.90 -7.96
N LEU A 725 -19.64 -14.26 -7.22
CA LEU A 725 -19.41 -12.80 -7.32
C LEU A 725 -18.34 -12.41 -8.36
N HIS A 726 -17.90 -13.34 -9.20
CA HIS A 726 -17.01 -13.07 -10.34
C HIS A 726 -17.71 -13.13 -11.71
N PHE A 727 -19.03 -13.22 -11.74
CA PHE A 727 -19.78 -13.19 -12.99
C PHE A 727 -21.04 -12.34 -12.84
N ARG A 728 -20.91 -11.05 -13.14
CA ARG A 728 -21.79 -10.36 -14.06
C ARG A 728 -20.99 -9.33 -14.85
#